data_AF-A0A936T860-F1
#
_entry.id   AF-A0A936T860-F1
#
_cell.length_a   1.000
_cell.length_b   1.000
_cell.length_c   1.000
_cell.angle_alpha   90.00
_cell.angle_beta   90.00
_cell.angle_gamma   90.00
#
_symmetry.space_group_name_H-M   'P 1'
#
loop_
_entity.id
_entity.type
_entity.pdbx_description
1 polymer ?
#
loop_
_entity_poly.entity_id
_entity_poly.type
_entity_poly.pdbx_seq_one_letter_code
_entity_poly.pdbx_strand_id
1 'polypeptide(L)'
;MRTIVEMAVMFAGMARTPSFTSCHWGVYTEYMNVLSTDNRMLDMGTAHHVERSGYRDVDIRNNAVTAHRHGMELRANDGAAHVLVEGNDITFGDHPCANCKGYSGILVTEGNQQAHDARILNNSIHFTNAATSRFGIALTAADAWLVADNTVLLVSNAHNRTGIQLEGCRATEVSCNQISSSDTGYPIAAQSAIRSMMGSQPLISCNEMDRTANGILFNGVAYGTDVRGNLFHNHKWPLHLDATAIIDAQLLKGNLWDPTAAAPVWGALYEDSVSAFAYPFYYSPATINGGTTQPPSWWPSNWFNFTFGTNYDCADHHGTDYCSQFGGERCLDCLRDLDEKIAGDSLENDPYTEETKWMLKGDLFRKIDDAPELLDSLPLLSDFYADLQGSPTASFKTIDDDQLALYDLNSTVLVQLLANRAQIEEAIALVNDGLEHLGDSTLTPAQRQAILAGLNGYRQNIQNLTEWNDTALQVVADSKAQNADNIQDANAGVAASELIEENEKVVNDIYLATVGKDLNVFTATQANDLFAIANQCPMRGGNAVFKARSLYWLINDDYDFDDPLLCQPHGIIVKDMAVQPVNGMTVVPNPASDEVTLILNRPLVELGVFEVYDAIGAQVMQQIMPMELPRISFSTAALAPAIYHYQVRGPSGIIGVGKLTIVR
;
A
#
# COMPACT_ATOMS: atom_id res chain seq x y z
N MET A 1 3.77 31.70 -5.22
CA MET A 1 5.14 31.21 -5.55
C MET A 1 6.09 31.68 -4.47
N ARG A 2 6.31 30.82 -3.47
CA ARG A 2 7.37 31.03 -2.49
C ARG A 2 8.67 30.58 -3.14
N THR A 3 9.70 31.39 -2.94
CA THR A 3 11.10 31.23 -3.33
C THR A 3 11.51 29.75 -3.34
N ILE A 4 11.99 29.26 -4.49
CA ILE A 4 12.75 28.02 -4.60
C ILE A 4 14.06 28.28 -3.85
N VAL A 5 14.05 27.95 -2.56
CA VAL A 5 15.28 27.87 -1.78
C VAL A 5 15.65 26.39 -1.81
N GLU A 6 16.63 26.04 -2.65
CA GLU A 6 17.37 24.80 -2.49
C GLU A 6 17.88 24.74 -1.05
N MET A 7 17.21 23.96 -0.20
CA MET A 7 17.72 23.65 1.13
C MET A 7 18.38 22.27 1.04
N ALA A 8 19.60 22.25 0.49
CA ALA A 8 20.52 21.13 0.70
C ALA A 8 20.92 21.13 2.18
N VAL A 9 20.22 20.36 3.01
CA VAL A 9 20.61 20.20 4.42
C VAL A 9 21.64 19.08 4.51
N MET A 10 22.89 19.42 4.18
CA MET A 10 24.06 18.61 4.54
C MET A 10 24.42 18.89 6.01
N PHE A 11 24.21 17.92 6.90
CA PHE A 11 24.93 17.88 8.17
C PHE A 11 25.78 16.61 8.22
N ALA A 12 27.09 16.79 8.06
CA ALA A 12 28.05 15.74 8.30
C ALA A 12 28.14 15.48 9.82
N GLY A 13 27.57 14.37 10.29
CA GLY A 13 28.02 13.78 11.54
C GLY A 13 27.01 12.94 12.30
N MET A 14 27.05 11.63 12.07
CA MET A 14 26.52 10.59 12.98
C MET A 14 27.20 10.60 14.38
N ALA A 15 28.08 11.56 14.69
CA ALA A 15 28.90 11.59 15.90
C ALA A 15 28.38 12.58 16.96
N ARG A 16 27.68 11.99 17.94
CA ARG A 16 27.35 12.44 19.31
C ARG A 16 26.26 13.50 19.51
N THR A 17 26.20 14.57 18.73
CA THR A 17 25.16 15.61 18.93
C THR A 17 24.03 15.42 17.91
N PRO A 18 22.74 15.43 18.30
CA PRO A 18 21.66 15.36 17.32
C PRO A 18 21.67 16.60 16.42
N SER A 19 21.44 16.40 15.12
CA SER A 19 21.27 17.48 14.15
C SER A 19 19.94 18.22 14.37
N PHE A 20 18.92 17.49 14.86
CA PHE A 20 17.60 18.02 15.18
C PHE A 20 17.11 17.43 16.50
N THR A 21 16.48 18.27 17.33
CA THR A 21 15.89 17.87 18.63
C THR A 21 14.58 18.60 18.89
N SER A 22 13.54 17.88 19.33
CA SER A 22 12.27 18.46 19.80
C SER A 22 11.56 19.35 18.76
N CYS A 23 11.62 18.98 17.48
CA CYS A 23 10.97 19.72 16.39
C CYS A 23 9.60 19.13 16.07
N HIS A 24 8.62 19.97 15.69
CA HIS A 24 7.34 19.46 15.15
C HIS A 24 7.56 18.71 13.84
N TRP A 25 8.30 19.34 12.92
CA TRP A 25 8.88 18.72 11.72
C TRP A 25 10.39 18.89 11.75
N GLY A 26 11.14 17.82 11.52
CA GLY A 26 12.61 17.90 11.37
C GLY A 26 12.99 18.61 10.07
N VAL A 27 12.56 18.02 8.94
CA VAL A 27 12.64 18.59 7.60
C VAL A 27 11.23 18.65 7.03
N TYR A 28 10.78 19.86 6.68
CA TYR A 28 9.54 20.10 5.94
C TYR A 28 9.88 20.68 4.58
N THR A 29 9.42 20.05 3.51
CA THR A 29 9.56 20.56 2.15
C THR A 29 8.24 20.51 1.40
N GLU A 30 8.04 21.52 0.54
CA GLU A 30 6.92 21.60 -0.39
C GLU A 30 7.51 22.12 -1.70
N TYR A 31 7.33 21.41 -2.82
CA TYR A 31 7.87 21.83 -4.13
C TYR A 31 9.39 22.07 -4.14
N MET A 32 10.17 21.21 -3.47
CA MET A 32 11.64 21.33 -3.43
C MET A 32 12.36 20.00 -3.68
N ASN A 33 13.57 20.08 -4.25
CA ASN A 33 14.53 18.99 -4.17
C ASN A 33 14.92 18.76 -2.71
N VAL A 34 15.11 17.51 -2.32
CA VAL A 34 15.52 17.13 -0.95
C VAL A 34 16.80 16.32 -1.04
N LEU A 35 17.80 16.73 -0.26
CA LEU A 35 18.96 15.91 0.06
C LEU A 35 19.17 15.97 1.57
N SER A 36 18.80 14.89 2.25
CA SER A 36 18.91 14.73 3.70
C SER A 36 19.69 13.46 4.01
N THR A 37 20.98 13.59 4.32
CA THR A 37 21.82 12.44 4.66
C THR A 37 22.48 12.52 6.02
N ASP A 38 22.67 11.35 6.66
CA ASP A 38 23.48 11.17 7.87
C ASP A 38 23.03 12.02 9.09
N ASN A 39 21.74 12.38 9.14
CA ASN A 39 21.21 13.16 10.27
C ASN A 39 20.83 12.28 11.45
N ARG A 40 21.04 12.81 12.66
CA ARG A 40 20.46 12.25 13.88
C ARG A 40 19.34 13.15 14.39
N MET A 41 18.10 12.67 14.32
CA MET A 41 16.88 13.38 14.66
C MET A 41 16.22 12.73 15.89
N LEU A 42 16.18 13.44 17.02
CA LEU A 42 15.62 12.91 18.28
C LEU A 42 14.39 13.71 18.72
N ASP A 43 13.39 13.04 19.29
CA ASP A 43 12.20 13.71 19.86
C ASP A 43 11.44 14.51 18.79
N MET A 44 11.35 13.97 17.57
CA MET A 44 10.63 14.63 16.47
C MET A 44 9.13 14.41 16.60
N GLY A 45 8.31 15.36 16.13
CA GLY A 45 6.92 15.08 15.77
C GLY A 45 6.90 14.13 14.58
N THR A 46 7.19 14.66 13.39
CA THR A 46 7.52 13.91 12.17
C THR A 46 8.94 14.28 11.72
N ALA A 47 9.78 13.32 11.32
CA ALA A 47 11.17 13.63 10.98
C ALA A 47 11.32 14.27 9.61
N HIS A 48 10.66 13.68 8.61
CA HIS A 48 10.64 14.19 7.24
C HIS A 48 9.20 14.30 6.77
N HIS A 49 8.82 15.49 6.30
CA HIS A 49 7.53 15.75 5.68
C HIS A 49 7.81 16.41 4.31
N VAL A 50 7.68 15.63 3.24
CA VAL A 50 8.03 16.02 1.87
C VAL A 50 6.78 15.95 1.01
N GLU A 51 6.35 17.11 0.53
CA GLU A 51 5.17 17.20 -0.32
C GLU A 51 5.48 17.77 -1.71
N ARG A 52 4.74 17.30 -2.71
CA ARG A 52 4.64 17.94 -4.03
C ARG A 52 5.96 18.06 -4.79
N SER A 53 6.72 16.97 -4.81
CA SER A 53 8.05 16.90 -5.43
C SER A 53 8.04 16.58 -6.92
N GLY A 54 6.97 16.91 -7.65
CA GLY A 54 6.93 16.73 -9.11
C GLY A 54 8.15 17.36 -9.79
N TYR A 55 8.79 16.62 -10.70
CA TYR A 55 10.06 16.94 -11.38
C TYR A 55 11.32 17.10 -10.49
N ARG A 56 11.23 16.79 -9.20
CA ARG A 56 12.32 17.00 -8.24
C ARG A 56 12.97 15.68 -7.83
N ASP A 57 14.18 15.80 -7.30
CA ASP A 57 14.93 14.71 -6.68
C ASP A 57 14.73 14.76 -5.17
N VAL A 58 14.37 13.62 -4.57
CA VAL A 58 14.18 13.46 -3.13
C VAL A 58 15.07 12.33 -2.62
N ASP A 59 16.18 12.67 -1.97
CA ASP A 59 17.10 11.76 -1.30
C ASP A 59 16.98 11.90 0.22
N ILE A 60 16.51 10.86 0.90
CA ILE A 60 16.50 10.76 2.36
C ILE A 60 17.29 9.52 2.76
N ARG A 61 18.57 9.69 3.13
CA ARG A 61 19.50 8.57 3.27
C ARG A 61 20.24 8.50 4.60
N ASN A 62 20.41 7.32 5.16
CA ASN A 62 21.27 7.08 6.33
C ASN A 62 20.94 7.96 7.56
N ASN A 63 19.68 8.35 7.75
CA ASN A 63 19.26 9.14 8.89
C ASN A 63 18.85 8.23 10.06
N ALA A 64 19.18 8.62 11.29
CA ALA A 64 18.70 7.98 12.51
C ALA A 64 17.58 8.84 13.13
N VAL A 65 16.37 8.30 13.19
CA VAL A 65 15.13 9.00 13.49
C VAL A 65 14.44 8.40 14.72
N THR A 66 14.08 9.26 15.67
CA THR A 66 13.08 8.95 16.71
C THR A 66 11.96 9.98 16.63
N ALA A 67 10.80 9.55 16.16
CA ALA A 67 9.62 10.38 15.94
C ALA A 67 8.44 9.92 16.80
N HIS A 68 7.61 10.85 17.25
CA HIS A 68 6.41 10.55 18.01
C HIS A 68 5.20 10.27 17.11
N ARG A 69 5.19 10.83 15.90
CA ARG A 69 4.16 10.64 14.87
C ARG A 69 4.70 9.73 13.76
N HIS A 70 4.56 10.14 12.50
CA HIS A 70 5.18 9.44 11.37
C HIS A 70 6.70 9.57 11.45
N GLY A 71 7.44 8.54 11.03
CA GLY A 71 8.88 8.68 10.84
C GLY A 71 9.15 9.62 9.67
N MET A 72 8.72 9.19 8.49
CA MET A 72 8.84 9.93 7.23
C MET A 72 7.50 9.93 6.50
N GLU A 73 7.20 11.04 5.86
CA GLU A 73 5.95 11.29 5.17
C GLU A 73 6.22 11.91 3.81
N LEU A 74 5.73 11.24 2.78
CA LEU A 74 5.86 11.59 1.37
C LEU A 74 4.43 11.73 0.81
N ARG A 75 4.02 12.95 0.44
CA ARG A 75 2.65 13.19 -0.08
C ARG A 75 2.64 13.89 -1.42
N ALA A 76 1.85 13.39 -2.36
CA ALA A 76 1.66 13.98 -3.69
C ALA A 76 2.98 14.29 -4.41
N ASN A 77 3.99 13.43 -4.25
CA ASN A 77 5.25 13.46 -4.99
C ASN A 77 5.16 12.76 -6.35
N ASP A 78 3.95 12.42 -6.80
CA ASP A 78 3.57 12.12 -8.18
C ASP A 78 4.46 12.85 -9.20
N GLY A 79 5.05 12.09 -10.13
CA GLY A 79 5.90 12.62 -11.19
C GLY A 79 7.20 13.26 -10.73
N ALA A 80 7.66 12.96 -9.50
CA ALA A 80 9.03 13.24 -9.11
C ALA A 80 10.02 12.57 -10.08
N ALA A 81 11.14 13.25 -10.33
CA ALA A 81 12.20 12.71 -11.17
C ALA A 81 12.86 11.51 -10.47
N HIS A 82 13.00 11.60 -9.15
CA HIS A 82 13.59 10.58 -8.31
C HIS A 82 13.10 10.71 -6.87
N VAL A 83 12.75 9.60 -6.22
CA VAL A 83 12.49 9.53 -4.79
C VAL A 83 13.20 8.31 -4.21
N LEU A 84 14.15 8.53 -3.30
CA LEU A 84 14.92 7.49 -2.65
C LEU A 84 14.95 7.70 -1.13
N VAL A 85 14.34 6.75 -0.43
CA VAL A 85 14.43 6.62 1.03
C VAL A 85 15.28 5.41 1.35
N GLU A 86 16.53 5.62 1.74
CA GLU A 86 17.52 4.53 1.84
C GLU A 86 18.30 4.49 3.15
N GLY A 87 18.49 3.32 3.75
CA GLY A 87 19.47 3.15 4.84
C GLY A 87 19.10 3.86 6.15
N ASN A 88 17.85 4.29 6.33
CA ASN A 88 17.43 5.03 7.52
C ASN A 88 17.08 4.07 8.67
N ASP A 89 17.36 4.49 9.90
CA ASP A 89 16.98 3.80 11.14
C ASP A 89 15.84 4.60 11.82
N ILE A 90 14.62 4.07 11.82
CA ILE A 90 13.39 4.80 12.11
C ILE A 90 12.65 4.16 13.28
N THR A 91 12.54 4.87 14.41
CA THR A 91 11.62 4.54 15.50
C THR A 91 10.47 5.55 15.53
N PHE A 92 9.21 5.08 15.59
CA PHE A 92 8.06 5.97 15.40
C PHE A 92 6.81 5.64 16.26
N GLY A 93 5.91 6.63 16.38
CA GLY A 93 4.48 6.39 16.61
C GLY A 93 3.99 6.28 18.06
N ASP A 94 4.70 6.84 19.04
CA ASP A 94 4.29 6.82 20.46
C ASP A 94 3.36 7.99 20.88
N HIS A 95 3.06 8.94 19.99
CA HIS A 95 2.19 10.09 20.28
C HIS A 95 0.75 9.62 20.53
N PRO A 96 0.15 9.89 21.71
CA PRO A 96 -1.23 9.49 21.97
C PRO A 96 -2.20 10.15 21.00
N CYS A 97 -3.09 9.36 20.42
CA CYS A 97 -4.11 9.84 19.51
C CYS A 97 -5.31 8.90 19.54
N ALA A 98 -6.44 9.40 20.05
CA ALA A 98 -7.63 8.59 20.26
C ALA A 98 -8.43 8.33 18.96
N ASN A 99 -8.35 9.25 18.00
CA ASN A 99 -9.26 9.29 16.84
C ASN A 99 -8.55 9.30 15.48
N CYS A 100 -7.24 9.03 15.41
CA CYS A 100 -6.52 9.00 14.12
C CYS A 100 -6.19 7.58 13.67
N LYS A 101 -5.74 7.51 12.41
CA LYS A 101 -5.24 6.34 11.69
C LYS A 101 -4.08 5.64 12.38
N GLY A 102 -3.43 6.31 13.34
CA GLY A 102 -2.12 5.92 13.81
C GLY A 102 -1.06 6.31 12.78
N TYR A 103 0.19 6.08 13.13
CA TYR A 103 1.35 6.55 12.41
C TYR A 103 2.02 5.42 11.65
N SER A 104 2.89 5.85 10.72
CA SER A 104 3.71 4.98 9.89
C SER A 104 5.19 5.28 10.09
N GLY A 105 6.05 4.27 9.98
CA GLY A 105 7.50 4.50 9.87
C GLY A 105 7.82 5.31 8.62
N ILE A 106 7.28 4.88 7.48
CA ILE A 106 7.29 5.62 6.22
C ILE A 106 5.85 5.61 5.66
N LEU A 107 5.30 6.79 5.40
CA LEU A 107 4.00 6.97 4.76
C LEU A 107 4.19 7.58 3.36
N VAL A 108 3.57 6.96 2.36
CA VAL A 108 3.50 7.43 0.98
C VAL A 108 2.03 7.54 0.58
N THR A 109 1.60 8.72 0.17
CA THR A 109 0.23 8.95 -0.33
C THR A 109 0.30 9.75 -1.62
N GLU A 110 -0.14 9.15 -2.73
CA GLU A 110 0.04 9.70 -4.08
C GLU A 110 -1.31 9.76 -4.83
N GLY A 111 -1.33 10.29 -6.04
CA GLY A 111 -2.51 10.48 -6.88
C GLY A 111 -2.77 9.35 -7.87
N ASN A 112 -2.24 8.14 -7.64
CA ASN A 112 -2.09 7.06 -8.62
C ASN A 112 -1.25 7.47 -9.85
N GLN A 113 -0.29 8.40 -9.69
CA GLN A 113 0.65 8.74 -10.75
C GLN A 113 2.05 8.25 -10.40
N GLN A 114 2.71 7.67 -11.39
CA GLN A 114 4.04 7.12 -11.22
C GLN A 114 5.08 8.25 -11.13
N ALA A 115 5.95 8.19 -10.12
CA ALA A 115 7.24 8.88 -10.18
C ALA A 115 8.21 8.04 -11.03
N HIS A 116 9.09 8.69 -11.81
CA HIS A 116 9.95 7.98 -12.75
C HIS A 116 10.82 6.91 -12.06
N ASP A 117 11.23 7.19 -10.83
CA ASP A 117 12.06 6.30 -10.03
C ASP A 117 11.78 6.51 -8.54
N ALA A 118 10.94 5.66 -7.93
CA ALA A 118 10.54 5.75 -6.53
C ALA A 118 10.88 4.48 -5.74
N ARG A 119 11.73 4.63 -4.73
CA ARG A 119 12.37 3.50 -4.02
C ARG A 119 12.47 3.72 -2.52
N ILE A 120 12.18 2.68 -1.75
CA ILE A 120 12.37 2.58 -0.31
C ILE A 120 13.26 1.36 -0.05
N LEU A 121 14.55 1.61 0.23
CA LEU A 121 15.59 0.58 0.24
C LEU A 121 16.31 0.47 1.58
N ASN A 122 16.55 -0.75 2.06
CA ASN A 122 17.50 -1.00 3.14
C ASN A 122 17.26 -0.17 4.44
N ASN A 123 16.01 0.15 4.76
CA ASN A 123 15.67 0.88 5.98
C ASN A 123 15.42 -0.09 7.14
N SER A 124 15.77 0.31 8.36
CA SER A 124 15.39 -0.38 9.60
C SER A 124 14.24 0.39 10.26
N ILE A 125 13.09 -0.27 10.43
CA ILE A 125 11.87 0.35 10.94
C ILE A 125 11.47 -0.36 12.23
N HIS A 126 11.40 0.41 13.32
CA HIS A 126 11.12 -0.05 14.66
C HIS A 126 9.79 0.53 15.15
N PHE A 127 8.83 -0.36 15.36
CA PHE A 127 7.58 0.00 16.01
C PHE A 127 7.79 0.27 17.49
N THR A 128 7.11 1.28 18.01
CA THR A 128 6.95 1.44 19.46
C THR A 128 5.79 0.57 19.94
N ASN A 129 5.81 0.21 21.23
CA ASN A 129 4.72 -0.54 21.86
C ASN A 129 3.55 0.39 22.21
N ALA A 130 2.99 1.03 21.20
CA ALA A 130 1.89 1.98 21.30
C ALA A 130 0.80 1.64 20.29
N ALA A 131 -0.47 1.78 20.68
CA ALA A 131 -1.64 1.55 19.81
C ALA A 131 -1.70 2.47 18.58
N THR A 132 -0.90 3.54 18.60
CA THR A 132 -0.74 4.53 17.54
C THR A 132 0.40 4.20 16.59
N SER A 133 1.34 3.31 16.91
CA SER A 133 2.37 2.84 15.97
C SER A 133 1.79 1.69 15.16
N ARG A 134 1.20 2.00 14.00
CA ARG A 134 0.31 1.06 13.28
C ARG A 134 0.92 0.47 12.02
N PHE A 135 1.65 1.24 11.23
CA PHE A 135 2.15 0.77 9.93
C PHE A 135 3.66 0.94 9.80
N GLY A 136 4.38 -0.02 9.20
CA GLY A 136 5.82 0.12 9.01
C GLY A 136 6.09 1.01 7.80
N ILE A 137 5.80 0.48 6.63
CA ILE A 137 5.80 1.20 5.34
C ILE A 137 4.37 1.14 4.80
N ALA A 138 3.73 2.28 4.59
CA ALA A 138 2.37 2.36 4.08
C ALA A 138 2.33 3.15 2.78
N LEU A 139 1.85 2.52 1.71
CA LEU A 139 1.66 3.11 0.39
C LEU A 139 0.16 3.13 0.08
N THR A 140 -0.37 4.33 -0.18
CA THR A 140 -1.75 4.51 -0.63
C THR A 140 -1.74 5.24 -1.97
N ALA A 141 -2.42 4.65 -2.95
CA ALA A 141 -2.56 5.21 -4.29
C ALA A 141 -1.20 5.53 -4.96
N ALA A 142 -0.18 4.69 -4.71
CA ALA A 142 1.21 4.94 -5.04
C ALA A 142 1.75 3.90 -6.03
N ASP A 143 1.87 4.31 -7.29
CA ASP A 143 2.15 3.40 -8.40
C ASP A 143 3.65 3.24 -8.66
N ALA A 144 4.05 2.03 -9.04
CA ALA A 144 5.40 1.67 -9.48
C ALA A 144 6.52 1.86 -8.43
N TRP A 145 6.18 1.87 -7.14
CA TRP A 145 7.17 1.93 -6.07
C TRP A 145 7.91 0.60 -5.87
N LEU A 146 9.23 0.69 -5.66
CA LEU A 146 10.07 -0.41 -5.18
C LEU A 146 10.28 -0.29 -3.68
N VAL A 147 9.90 -1.32 -2.92
CA VAL A 147 10.10 -1.44 -1.47
C VAL A 147 10.93 -2.69 -1.22
N ALA A 148 12.25 -2.53 -1.03
CA ALA A 148 13.14 -3.67 -0.95
C ALA A 148 14.22 -3.58 0.13
N ASP A 149 14.70 -4.75 0.57
CA ASP A 149 15.75 -4.92 1.58
C ASP A 149 15.47 -4.25 2.93
N ASN A 150 14.23 -3.88 3.23
CA ASN A 150 13.92 -3.24 4.50
C ASN A 150 13.78 -4.28 5.63
N THR A 151 14.23 -3.90 6.82
CA THR A 151 13.96 -4.64 8.06
C THR A 151 12.85 -3.93 8.84
N VAL A 152 11.74 -4.62 9.07
CA VAL A 152 10.57 -4.07 9.79
C VAL A 152 10.30 -4.90 11.04
N LEU A 153 10.49 -4.28 12.21
CA LEU A 153 10.37 -4.93 13.52
C LEU A 153 9.15 -4.42 14.29
N LEU A 154 8.11 -5.25 14.35
CA LEU A 154 6.92 -5.06 15.16
C LEU A 154 7.20 -5.52 16.60
N VAL A 155 6.46 -4.94 17.56
CA VAL A 155 6.65 -5.25 18.99
C VAL A 155 5.39 -5.78 19.69
N SER A 156 4.20 -5.45 19.18
CA SER A 156 2.92 -5.93 19.71
C SER A 156 1.93 -6.20 18.60
N ASN A 157 1.51 -7.46 18.45
CA ASN A 157 0.51 -7.86 17.46
C ASN A 157 -0.91 -7.41 17.86
N ALA A 158 -1.08 -6.85 19.06
CA ALA A 158 -2.31 -6.21 19.54
C ALA A 158 -2.45 -4.74 19.09
N HIS A 159 -1.36 -4.12 18.66
CA HIS A 159 -1.27 -2.67 18.40
C HIS A 159 -0.73 -2.37 17.01
N ASN A 160 0.39 -3.00 16.66
CA ASN A 160 1.06 -2.84 15.37
C ASN A 160 0.28 -3.64 14.32
N ARG A 161 -0.18 -2.96 13.28
CA ARG A 161 -1.19 -3.45 12.35
C ARG A 161 -0.56 -4.20 11.18
N THR A 162 0.32 -3.53 10.45
CA THR A 162 0.91 -4.09 9.24
C THR A 162 2.35 -3.66 9.09
N GLY A 163 3.25 -4.58 8.74
CA GLY A 163 4.63 -4.26 8.40
C GLY A 163 4.71 -3.39 7.14
N ILE A 164 4.32 -3.94 6.00
CA ILE A 164 4.26 -3.24 4.70
C ILE A 164 2.83 -3.29 4.15
N GLN A 165 2.25 -2.14 3.85
CA GLN A 165 0.87 -2.02 3.36
C GLN A 165 0.82 -1.36 1.98
N LEU A 166 0.02 -1.94 1.10
CA LEU A 166 -0.33 -1.43 -0.22
C LEU A 166 -1.85 -1.23 -0.28
N GLU A 167 -2.32 -0.02 -0.59
CA GLU A 167 -3.73 0.34 -0.70
C GLU A 167 -4.00 1.00 -2.05
N GLY A 168 -4.64 0.28 -2.97
CA GLY A 168 -4.97 0.79 -4.31
C GLY A 168 -3.76 1.08 -5.20
N CYS A 169 -2.60 0.49 -4.89
CA CYS A 169 -1.37 0.72 -5.65
C CYS A 169 -1.30 -0.18 -6.90
N ARG A 170 -0.79 0.36 -8.00
CA ARG A 170 -0.45 -0.40 -9.21
C ARG A 170 1.03 -0.66 -9.30
N ALA A 171 1.41 -1.82 -9.82
CA ALA A 171 2.76 -2.07 -10.29
C ALA A 171 3.82 -1.92 -9.17
N THR A 172 3.48 -2.15 -7.90
CA THR A 172 4.47 -2.07 -6.80
C THR A 172 5.31 -3.34 -6.70
N GLU A 173 6.56 -3.21 -6.34
CA GLU A 173 7.46 -4.33 -6.03
C GLU A 173 7.82 -4.30 -4.55
N VAL A 174 7.45 -5.35 -3.81
CA VAL A 174 7.79 -5.54 -2.39
C VAL A 174 8.66 -6.77 -2.29
N SER A 175 9.97 -6.56 -2.19
CA SER A 175 10.95 -7.62 -2.40
C SER A 175 12.05 -7.70 -1.34
N CYS A 176 12.46 -8.90 -0.96
CA CYS A 176 13.64 -9.09 -0.10
C CYS A 176 13.59 -8.38 1.27
N ASN A 177 12.39 -8.06 1.76
CA ASN A 177 12.23 -7.44 3.08
C ASN A 177 12.21 -8.52 4.18
N GLN A 178 12.70 -8.16 5.36
CA GLN A 178 12.59 -8.95 6.58
C GLN A 178 11.57 -8.31 7.52
N ILE A 179 10.46 -9.00 7.79
CA ILE A 179 9.35 -8.43 8.58
C ILE A 179 9.03 -9.37 9.72
N SER A 180 9.27 -8.94 10.95
CA SER A 180 9.08 -9.80 12.13
C SER A 180 8.42 -9.09 13.30
N SER A 181 7.80 -9.85 14.19
CA SER A 181 7.29 -9.34 15.47
C SER A 181 8.01 -9.99 16.65
N SER A 182 8.21 -9.24 17.73
CA SER A 182 8.61 -9.84 19.02
C SER A 182 7.44 -10.49 19.78
N ASP A 183 6.19 -10.19 19.40
CA ASP A 183 5.00 -10.80 19.99
C ASP A 183 4.67 -12.13 19.33
N THR A 184 4.19 -13.10 20.10
CA THR A 184 3.82 -14.44 19.63
C THR A 184 2.30 -14.66 19.63
N GLY A 185 1.52 -13.70 20.13
CA GLY A 185 0.07 -13.73 20.09
C GLY A 185 -0.49 -13.22 18.76
N TYR A 186 -1.67 -13.70 18.38
CA TYR A 186 -2.37 -13.29 17.15
C TYR A 186 -3.79 -12.76 17.45
N PRO A 187 -3.91 -11.65 18.20
CA PRO A 187 -5.21 -11.16 18.68
C PRO A 187 -6.05 -10.48 17.59
N ILE A 188 -5.45 -9.99 16.51
CA ILE A 188 -6.14 -9.27 15.43
C ILE A 188 -6.03 -10.09 14.15
N ALA A 189 -7.18 -10.35 13.51
CA ALA A 189 -7.24 -11.25 12.36
C ALA A 189 -6.60 -10.64 11.10
N ALA A 190 -6.61 -9.31 10.97
CA ALA A 190 -6.03 -8.58 9.85
C ALA A 190 -4.59 -8.13 10.07
N GLN A 191 -3.99 -8.40 11.25
CA GLN A 191 -2.60 -8.03 11.50
C GLN A 191 -1.70 -8.83 10.56
N SER A 192 -0.76 -8.16 9.88
CA SER A 192 0.01 -8.82 8.82
C SER A 192 1.46 -8.34 8.73
N ALA A 193 2.33 -9.16 8.15
CA ALA A 193 3.64 -8.70 7.74
C ALA A 193 3.52 -7.85 6.46
N ILE A 194 2.85 -8.38 5.44
CA ILE A 194 2.50 -7.65 4.20
C ILE A 194 0.98 -7.66 4.01
N ARG A 195 0.40 -6.52 3.66
CA ARG A 195 -1.01 -6.41 3.26
C ARG A 195 -1.13 -5.75 1.90
N SER A 196 -1.87 -6.37 0.99
CA SER A 196 -2.27 -5.77 -0.28
C SER A 196 -3.79 -5.64 -0.32
N MET A 197 -4.28 -4.42 -0.42
CA MET A 197 -5.68 -4.09 -0.51
C MET A 197 -5.95 -3.41 -1.85
N MET A 198 -6.56 -4.16 -2.76
CA MET A 198 -6.84 -3.73 -4.13
C MET A 198 -5.60 -3.22 -4.88
N GLY A 199 -5.80 -2.66 -6.08
CA GLY A 199 -4.74 -2.24 -6.98
C GLY A 199 -4.53 -3.25 -8.11
N SER A 200 -3.35 -3.26 -8.72
CA SER A 200 -3.00 -4.27 -9.73
C SER A 200 -1.50 -4.42 -9.93
N GLN A 201 -1.11 -5.58 -10.45
CA GLN A 201 0.25 -6.01 -10.74
C GLN A 201 1.25 -5.89 -9.57
N PRO A 202 0.89 -6.17 -8.30
CA PRO A 202 1.88 -6.20 -7.25
C PRO A 202 2.80 -7.42 -7.45
N LEU A 203 4.12 -7.19 -7.34
CA LEU A 203 5.13 -8.23 -7.21
C LEU A 203 5.54 -8.31 -5.74
N ILE A 204 5.22 -9.41 -5.08
CA ILE A 204 5.62 -9.67 -3.68
C ILE A 204 6.57 -10.87 -3.70
N SER A 205 7.88 -10.60 -3.62
CA SER A 205 8.91 -11.58 -3.94
C SER A 205 9.98 -11.73 -2.86
N CYS A 206 10.35 -12.97 -2.52
CA CYS A 206 11.55 -13.23 -1.71
C CYS A 206 11.58 -12.53 -0.33
N ASN A 207 10.44 -12.18 0.24
CA ASN A 207 10.37 -11.61 1.59
C ASN A 207 10.45 -12.73 2.64
N GLU A 208 11.05 -12.42 3.78
CA GLU A 208 11.09 -13.31 4.95
C GLU A 208 10.20 -12.71 6.05
N MET A 209 9.27 -13.51 6.55
CA MET A 209 8.25 -13.05 7.48
C MET A 209 8.15 -13.98 8.69
N ASP A 210 8.02 -13.41 9.90
CA ASP A 210 7.88 -14.17 11.14
C ASP A 210 6.98 -13.49 12.18
N ARG A 211 6.26 -14.30 12.95
CA ARG A 211 5.46 -13.93 14.14
C ARG A 211 4.36 -12.88 13.91
N THR A 212 3.69 -12.91 12.77
CA THR A 212 2.49 -12.10 12.52
C THR A 212 1.26 -13.00 12.34
N ALA A 213 0.04 -12.47 12.55
CA ALA A 213 -1.18 -13.23 12.33
C ALA A 213 -1.27 -13.67 10.86
N ASN A 214 -1.01 -12.77 9.91
CA ASN A 214 -0.85 -13.12 8.50
C ASN A 214 0.58 -12.85 8.04
N GLY A 215 1.19 -13.76 7.28
CA GLY A 215 2.42 -13.42 6.54
C GLY A 215 2.05 -12.41 5.46
N ILE A 216 1.31 -12.85 4.45
CA ILE A 216 0.73 -11.99 3.42
C ILE A 216 -0.80 -12.07 3.50
N LEU A 217 -1.46 -10.91 3.54
CA LEU A 217 -2.91 -10.77 3.48
C LEU A 217 -3.35 -10.00 2.22
N PHE A 218 -4.24 -10.59 1.44
CA PHE A 218 -4.91 -9.93 0.32
C PHE A 218 -6.36 -9.59 0.66
N ASN A 219 -6.78 -8.39 0.25
CA ASN A 219 -8.17 -7.93 0.28
C ASN A 219 -8.50 -7.31 -1.08
N GLY A 220 -9.63 -7.69 -1.67
CA GLY A 220 -10.08 -7.18 -2.96
C GLY A 220 -9.27 -7.64 -4.16
N VAL A 221 -9.69 -7.19 -5.33
CA VAL A 221 -9.10 -7.53 -6.61
C VAL A 221 -7.71 -6.90 -6.73
N ALA A 222 -6.70 -7.71 -7.03
CA ALA A 222 -5.36 -7.29 -7.39
C ALA A 222 -4.93 -8.04 -8.66
N TYR A 223 -5.46 -7.62 -9.80
CA TYR A 223 -5.19 -8.24 -11.11
C TYR A 223 -3.68 -8.35 -11.37
N GLY A 224 -3.19 -9.42 -12.00
CA GLY A 224 -1.78 -9.49 -12.42
C GLY A 224 -0.76 -9.68 -11.29
N THR A 225 -1.21 -9.96 -10.06
CA THR A 225 -0.35 -10.24 -8.90
C THR A 225 0.64 -11.37 -9.18
N ASP A 226 1.88 -11.22 -8.69
CA ASP A 226 2.90 -12.26 -8.65
C ASP A 226 3.42 -12.41 -7.20
N VAL A 227 3.10 -13.54 -6.56
CA VAL A 227 3.58 -13.85 -5.19
C VAL A 227 4.55 -15.01 -5.28
N ARG A 228 5.84 -14.77 -5.13
CA ARG A 228 6.88 -15.78 -5.39
C ARG A 228 8.03 -15.79 -4.39
N GLY A 229 8.61 -16.95 -4.12
CA GLY A 229 9.85 -17.09 -3.34
C GLY A 229 9.79 -16.62 -1.88
N ASN A 230 8.63 -16.21 -1.35
CA ASN A 230 8.54 -15.69 0.01
C ASN A 230 8.72 -16.81 1.05
N LEU A 231 9.45 -16.56 2.13
CA LEU A 231 9.66 -17.49 3.23
C LEU A 231 8.77 -17.12 4.43
N PHE A 232 7.91 -18.07 4.81
CA PHE A 232 7.03 -17.94 5.96
C PHE A 232 7.53 -18.77 7.14
N HIS A 233 7.72 -18.11 8.28
CA HIS A 233 7.98 -18.74 9.57
C HIS A 233 6.69 -18.89 10.39
N ASN A 234 6.65 -18.34 11.62
CA ASN A 234 5.53 -18.55 12.55
C ASN A 234 4.41 -17.57 12.26
N HIS A 235 3.26 -18.07 11.80
CA HIS A 235 2.07 -17.25 11.59
C HIS A 235 0.80 -17.98 12.01
N LYS A 236 -0.31 -17.23 12.16
CA LYS A 236 -1.64 -17.86 12.24
C LYS A 236 -2.08 -18.37 10.88
N TRP A 237 -1.88 -17.55 9.84
CA TRP A 237 -2.16 -17.81 8.43
C TRP A 237 -1.01 -17.24 7.58
N PRO A 238 0.01 -18.04 7.25
CA PRO A 238 1.16 -17.57 6.45
C PRO A 238 0.74 -16.86 5.15
N LEU A 239 -0.12 -17.49 4.36
CA LEU A 239 -0.75 -16.88 3.18
C LEU A 239 -2.26 -16.82 3.38
N HIS A 240 -2.85 -15.63 3.23
CA HIS A 240 -4.28 -15.42 3.44
C HIS A 240 -4.90 -14.53 2.36
N LEU A 241 -5.88 -15.06 1.64
CA LEU A 241 -6.76 -14.33 0.75
C LEU A 241 -8.14 -14.28 1.41
N ASP A 242 -8.66 -13.08 1.67
CA ASP A 242 -10.02 -12.95 2.20
C ASP A 242 -11.09 -13.25 1.13
N ALA A 243 -12.37 -13.16 1.50
CA ALA A 243 -13.47 -13.53 0.62
C ALA A 243 -13.65 -12.58 -0.59
N THR A 244 -12.96 -11.44 -0.59
CA THR A 244 -13.01 -10.44 -1.67
C THR A 244 -11.79 -10.48 -2.57
N ALA A 245 -10.73 -11.20 -2.16
CA ALA A 245 -9.46 -11.19 -2.85
C ALA A 245 -9.54 -11.94 -4.19
N ILE A 246 -8.98 -11.36 -5.26
CA ILE A 246 -8.77 -12.05 -6.55
C ILE A 246 -7.39 -11.65 -7.06
N ILE A 247 -6.46 -12.61 -7.13
CA ILE A 247 -5.04 -12.35 -7.44
C ILE A 247 -4.48 -13.19 -8.61
N ASP A 248 -5.37 -13.88 -9.34
CA ASP A 248 -5.03 -14.81 -10.42
C ASP A 248 -4.33 -16.11 -9.96
N ALA A 249 -4.26 -17.10 -10.84
CA ALA A 249 -3.58 -18.37 -10.62
C ALA A 249 -2.07 -18.18 -10.53
N GLN A 250 -1.41 -19.01 -9.71
CA GLN A 250 0.02 -18.86 -9.42
C GLN A 250 0.76 -20.13 -9.80
N LEU A 251 1.55 -20.09 -10.87
CA LEU A 251 2.26 -21.25 -11.40
C LEU A 251 3.71 -21.32 -10.90
N LEU A 252 4.05 -22.38 -10.16
CA LEU A 252 5.43 -22.74 -9.75
C LEU A 252 6.18 -21.58 -9.08
N LYS A 253 5.47 -20.76 -8.30
CA LYS A 253 6.01 -19.52 -7.71
C LYS A 253 6.95 -19.73 -6.53
N GLY A 254 7.11 -20.96 -6.04
CA GLY A 254 8.17 -21.28 -5.07
C GLY A 254 8.10 -20.52 -3.74
N ASN A 255 6.93 -20.09 -3.29
CA ASN A 255 6.78 -19.65 -1.90
C ASN A 255 7.08 -20.82 -0.95
N LEU A 256 7.66 -20.52 0.21
CA LEU A 256 8.28 -21.47 1.10
C LEU A 256 7.68 -21.40 2.51
N TRP A 257 7.38 -22.55 3.09
CA TRP A 257 6.97 -22.70 4.47
C TRP A 257 8.08 -23.36 5.27
N ASP A 258 8.52 -22.69 6.35
CA ASP A 258 9.52 -23.23 7.28
C ASP A 258 8.97 -24.50 7.97
N PRO A 259 9.61 -25.67 7.79
CA PRO A 259 9.17 -26.91 8.42
C PRO A 259 9.37 -26.93 9.94
N THR A 260 10.12 -25.97 10.50
CA THR A 260 10.39 -25.84 11.93
C THR A 260 9.46 -24.85 12.64
N ALA A 261 8.63 -24.11 11.89
CA ALA A 261 7.66 -23.18 12.44
C ALA A 261 6.56 -23.90 13.24
N ALA A 262 5.97 -23.19 14.21
CA ALA A 262 4.79 -23.67 14.93
C ALA A 262 3.62 -23.89 13.97
N ALA A 263 2.84 -24.94 14.21
CA ALA A 263 1.73 -25.30 13.33
C ALA A 263 0.71 -24.14 13.23
N PRO A 264 0.46 -23.61 12.01
CA PRO A 264 -0.52 -22.55 11.81
C PRO A 264 -1.94 -23.10 11.91
N VAL A 265 -2.95 -22.21 11.93
CA VAL A 265 -4.36 -22.63 11.79
C VAL A 265 -4.56 -23.23 10.39
N TRP A 266 -4.07 -22.52 9.38
CA TRP A 266 -3.89 -23.01 8.02
C TRP A 266 -2.57 -22.48 7.48
N GLY A 267 -1.76 -23.32 6.83
CA GLY A 267 -0.56 -22.88 6.12
C GLY A 267 -0.87 -21.93 4.96
N ALA A 268 -2.03 -22.11 4.32
CA ALA A 268 -2.62 -21.14 3.42
C ALA A 268 -4.16 -21.13 3.57
N LEU A 269 -4.77 -19.96 3.64
CA LEU A 269 -6.21 -19.78 3.69
C LEU A 269 -6.71 -18.91 2.55
N TYR A 270 -7.71 -19.39 1.80
CA TYR A 270 -8.51 -18.57 0.89
C TYR A 270 -9.97 -18.67 1.30
N GLU A 271 -10.59 -17.55 1.70
CA GLU A 271 -11.94 -17.60 2.24
C GLU A 271 -13.03 -17.88 1.21
N ASP A 272 -12.77 -17.60 -0.07
CA ASP A 272 -13.70 -17.91 -1.17
C ASP A 272 -13.34 -19.22 -1.89
N SER A 273 -14.24 -20.20 -1.78
CA SER A 273 -14.02 -21.52 -2.36
C SER A 273 -14.15 -21.59 -3.88
N VAL A 274 -14.93 -20.69 -4.46
CA VAL A 274 -15.16 -20.65 -5.92
C VAL A 274 -13.91 -20.11 -6.61
N SER A 275 -13.41 -18.97 -6.16
CA SER A 275 -12.19 -18.37 -6.69
C SER A 275 -10.96 -19.20 -6.36
N ALA A 276 -10.91 -19.91 -5.22
CA ALA A 276 -9.85 -20.87 -4.94
C ALA A 276 -9.77 -22.01 -5.97
N PHE A 277 -10.91 -22.44 -6.52
CA PHE A 277 -10.93 -23.42 -7.60
C PHE A 277 -10.48 -22.80 -8.94
N ALA A 278 -10.93 -21.57 -9.21
CA ALA A 278 -10.65 -20.89 -10.46
C ALA A 278 -9.20 -20.38 -10.58
N TYR A 279 -8.56 -20.04 -9.46
CA TYR A 279 -7.21 -19.45 -9.39
C TYR A 279 -6.30 -20.23 -8.42
N PRO A 280 -5.94 -21.47 -8.78
CA PRO A 280 -5.13 -22.30 -7.91
C PRO A 280 -3.66 -21.87 -7.87
N PHE A 281 -2.99 -22.26 -6.79
CA PHE A 281 -1.53 -22.31 -6.73
C PHE A 281 -1.06 -23.67 -7.25
N TYR A 282 -0.26 -23.67 -8.30
CA TYR A 282 0.43 -24.86 -8.78
C TYR A 282 1.84 -24.92 -8.21
N TYR A 283 2.21 -26.07 -7.64
CA TYR A 283 3.51 -26.26 -7.01
C TYR A 283 4.10 -27.63 -7.35
N SER A 284 5.43 -27.70 -7.31
CA SER A 284 6.18 -28.96 -7.35
C SER A 284 6.83 -29.16 -5.96
N PRO A 285 6.56 -30.25 -5.22
CA PRO A 285 7.14 -30.47 -3.89
C PRO A 285 8.66 -30.44 -3.92
N ALA A 286 9.25 -29.48 -3.21
CA ALA A 286 10.68 -29.28 -3.12
C ALA A 286 11.04 -28.64 -1.77
N THR A 287 12.30 -28.78 -1.39
CA THR A 287 12.92 -28.00 -0.30
C THR A 287 13.92 -27.06 -0.93
N ILE A 288 13.72 -25.76 -0.74
CA ILE A 288 14.54 -24.68 -1.28
C ILE A 288 14.97 -23.83 -0.09
N ASN A 289 16.27 -23.60 0.07
CA ASN A 289 16.84 -22.77 1.14
C ASN A 289 16.28 -23.06 2.56
N GLY A 290 16.00 -24.34 2.86
CA GLY A 290 15.48 -24.79 4.15
C GLY A 290 13.95 -24.72 4.32
N GLY A 291 13.23 -24.04 3.43
CA GLY A 291 11.77 -24.01 3.40
C GLY A 291 11.18 -25.03 2.42
N THR A 292 9.90 -25.34 2.56
CA THR A 292 9.17 -26.30 1.70
C THR A 292 8.20 -25.58 0.77
N THR A 293 8.13 -25.97 -0.50
CA THR A 293 7.19 -25.36 -1.48
C THR A 293 5.74 -25.78 -1.29
N GLN A 294 5.48 -26.71 -0.37
CA GLN A 294 4.15 -27.20 -0.04
C GLN A 294 3.73 -26.64 1.33
N PRO A 295 2.59 -25.93 1.42
CA PRO A 295 2.09 -25.48 2.71
C PRO A 295 1.78 -26.68 3.64
N PRO A 296 1.99 -26.55 4.96
CA PRO A 296 1.73 -27.63 5.92
C PRO A 296 0.24 -28.02 5.98
N SER A 297 -0.65 -27.09 5.65
CA SER A 297 -2.08 -27.30 5.48
C SER A 297 -2.65 -26.16 4.63
N TRP A 298 -3.77 -26.38 3.96
CA TRP A 298 -4.46 -25.30 3.25
C TRP A 298 -5.96 -25.52 3.18
N TRP A 299 -6.71 -24.43 3.04
CA TRP A 299 -8.14 -24.45 2.77
C TRP A 299 -8.49 -23.38 1.74
N PRO A 300 -9.35 -23.69 0.75
CA PRO A 300 -10.01 -24.99 0.48
C PRO A 300 -9.04 -26.02 -0.12
N SER A 301 -9.38 -27.31 -0.03
CA SER A 301 -8.46 -28.40 -0.40
C SER A 301 -8.00 -28.40 -1.86
N ASN A 302 -8.79 -27.83 -2.76
CA ASN A 302 -8.53 -27.74 -4.19
C ASN A 302 -7.70 -26.51 -4.61
N TRP A 303 -7.31 -25.66 -3.66
CA TRP A 303 -6.59 -24.42 -3.96
C TRP A 303 -5.13 -24.66 -4.36
N PHE A 304 -4.43 -25.59 -3.69
CA PHE A 304 -3.07 -25.98 -4.03
C PHE A 304 -3.06 -27.28 -4.84
N ASN A 305 -2.48 -27.25 -6.03
CA ASN A 305 -2.44 -28.37 -6.96
C ASN A 305 -1.00 -28.74 -7.34
N PHE A 306 -0.71 -30.02 -7.29
CA PHE A 306 0.57 -30.55 -7.76
C PHE A 306 0.70 -30.36 -9.28
N THR A 307 1.86 -29.88 -9.73
CA THR A 307 2.27 -29.90 -11.13
C THR A 307 3.76 -30.25 -11.26
N PHE A 308 4.17 -30.69 -12.44
CA PHE A 308 5.59 -30.90 -12.75
C PHE A 308 6.23 -29.58 -13.19
N GLY A 309 7.48 -29.39 -12.81
CA GLY A 309 8.30 -28.26 -13.22
C GLY A 309 9.24 -27.80 -12.10
N THR A 310 10.02 -26.79 -12.41
CA THR A 310 10.94 -26.14 -11.46
C THR A 310 10.21 -25.00 -10.79
N ASN A 311 10.17 -25.00 -9.46
CA ASN A 311 9.66 -23.82 -8.75
C ASN A 311 10.68 -22.68 -8.87
N TYR A 312 10.17 -21.46 -8.87
CA TYR A 312 10.97 -20.26 -8.68
C TYR A 312 11.82 -20.38 -7.41
N ASP A 313 13.08 -19.92 -7.50
CA ASP A 313 14.04 -19.86 -6.41
C ASP A 313 14.69 -18.48 -6.42
N CYS A 314 14.62 -17.78 -5.28
CA CYS A 314 15.22 -16.46 -5.12
C CYS A 314 16.73 -16.47 -5.38
N ALA A 315 17.42 -17.58 -5.06
CA ALA A 315 18.87 -17.69 -5.23
C ALA A 315 19.29 -17.91 -6.71
N ASP A 316 18.35 -18.28 -7.58
CA ASP A 316 18.59 -18.55 -9.00
C ASP A 316 17.46 -17.97 -9.88
N HIS A 317 17.44 -16.64 -9.98
CA HIS A 317 16.63 -15.92 -10.96
C HIS A 317 17.46 -15.68 -12.22
N HIS A 318 17.40 -16.64 -13.15
CA HIS A 318 18.15 -16.64 -14.41
C HIS A 318 19.68 -16.65 -14.25
N GLY A 319 20.18 -17.40 -13.28
CA GLY A 319 21.61 -17.54 -12.99
C GLY A 319 22.17 -16.48 -12.04
N THR A 320 21.33 -15.61 -11.50
CA THR A 320 21.70 -14.57 -10.53
C THR A 320 20.74 -14.55 -9.33
N ASP A 321 21.22 -14.09 -8.17
CA ASP A 321 20.40 -13.93 -6.98
C ASP A 321 19.40 -12.77 -7.18
N TYR A 322 18.11 -13.01 -6.95
CA TYR A 322 17.06 -12.01 -7.16
C TYR A 322 17.26 -10.77 -6.28
N CYS A 323 17.69 -10.93 -5.01
CA CYS A 323 17.89 -9.78 -4.12
C CYS A 323 19.12 -8.92 -4.49
N SER A 324 19.86 -9.28 -5.54
CA SER A 324 20.90 -8.44 -6.15
C SER A 324 20.41 -7.61 -7.34
N GLN A 325 19.15 -7.78 -7.76
CA GLN A 325 18.57 -7.18 -8.96
C GLN A 325 17.09 -6.84 -8.73
N PHE A 326 16.74 -5.57 -8.83
CA PHE A 326 15.36 -5.10 -8.72
C PHE A 326 14.91 -4.42 -10.00
N GLY A 327 13.60 -4.31 -10.20
CA GLY A 327 13.03 -3.68 -11.40
C GLY A 327 13.17 -4.53 -12.68
N GLY A 328 13.62 -5.78 -12.55
CA GLY A 328 13.76 -6.74 -13.63
C GLY A 328 12.66 -7.80 -13.60
N GLU A 329 11.97 -7.94 -14.73
CA GLU A 329 11.08 -9.05 -15.06
C GLU A 329 9.75 -9.14 -14.29
N ARG A 330 8.82 -8.33 -14.77
CA ARG A 330 7.39 -8.62 -14.71
C ARG A 330 7.02 -9.29 -16.02
N CYS A 331 6.24 -10.35 -15.97
CA CYS A 331 5.73 -10.92 -17.20
C CYS A 331 4.55 -10.08 -17.70
N LEU A 332 4.89 -8.95 -18.34
CA LEU A 332 3.95 -7.98 -18.90
C LEU A 332 3.21 -8.57 -20.11
N ASP A 333 3.87 -9.45 -20.85
CA ASP A 333 3.37 -10.19 -22.02
C ASP A 333 2.89 -11.62 -21.70
N CYS A 334 2.89 -12.05 -20.43
CA CYS A 334 2.32 -13.35 -20.08
C CYS A 334 0.81 -13.31 -20.18
N LEU A 335 0.24 -14.12 -21.07
CA LEU A 335 -1.17 -14.47 -20.99
C LEU A 335 -1.44 -15.34 -19.77
N ARG A 336 -2.53 -15.00 -19.06
CA ARG A 336 -3.00 -15.72 -17.87
C ARG A 336 -4.43 -16.16 -18.09
N ASP A 337 -4.85 -17.22 -17.38
CA ASP A 337 -6.20 -17.77 -17.47
C ASP A 337 -7.29 -16.73 -17.12
N LEU A 338 -6.98 -15.82 -16.19
CA LEU A 338 -7.87 -14.70 -15.86
C LEU A 338 -8.07 -13.74 -17.05
N ASP A 339 -7.06 -13.53 -17.91
CA ASP A 339 -7.17 -12.64 -19.07
C ASP A 339 -8.22 -13.15 -20.06
N GLU A 340 -8.14 -14.44 -20.39
CA GLU A 340 -9.10 -15.10 -21.27
C GLU A 340 -10.51 -15.06 -20.68
N LYS A 341 -10.63 -15.25 -19.36
CA LYS A 341 -11.92 -15.23 -18.67
C LYS A 341 -12.58 -13.86 -18.69
N ILE A 342 -11.80 -12.80 -18.47
CA ILE A 342 -12.26 -11.40 -18.56
C ILE A 342 -12.69 -11.08 -19.99
N ALA A 343 -11.83 -11.40 -20.97
CA ALA A 343 -12.08 -11.09 -22.38
C ALA A 343 -13.29 -11.86 -22.95
N GLY A 344 -13.50 -13.09 -22.48
CA GLY A 344 -14.66 -13.92 -22.83
C GLY A 344 -15.94 -13.63 -22.05
N ASP A 345 -15.94 -12.61 -21.17
CA ASP A 345 -17.05 -12.26 -20.26
C ASP A 345 -17.57 -13.47 -19.45
N SER A 346 -16.66 -14.38 -19.10
CA SER A 346 -16.98 -15.67 -18.44
C SER A 346 -16.83 -15.64 -16.91
N LEU A 347 -16.66 -14.45 -16.34
CA LEU A 347 -16.67 -14.22 -14.90
C LEU A 347 -18.13 -14.28 -14.39
N GLU A 348 -18.60 -15.48 -14.04
CA GLU A 348 -19.97 -15.71 -13.59
C GLU A 348 -20.11 -15.76 -12.05
N ASN A 349 -21.03 -14.95 -11.50
CA ASN A 349 -21.54 -14.99 -10.11
C ASN A 349 -20.48 -14.84 -8.97
N ASP A 350 -20.95 -14.79 -7.71
CA ASP A 350 -20.20 -14.49 -6.48
C ASP A 350 -18.78 -15.09 -6.45
N PRO A 351 -17.69 -14.30 -6.24
CA PRO A 351 -17.64 -12.90 -5.77
C PRO A 351 -17.60 -11.81 -6.87
N TYR A 352 -17.87 -12.16 -8.14
CA TYR A 352 -17.80 -11.20 -9.24
C TYR A 352 -19.02 -10.27 -9.30
N THR A 353 -18.95 -9.15 -8.59
CA THR A 353 -19.88 -8.03 -8.77
C THR A 353 -19.59 -7.27 -10.06
N GLU A 354 -20.53 -6.44 -10.53
CA GLU A 354 -20.32 -5.61 -11.72
C GLU A 354 -19.14 -4.63 -11.50
N GLU A 355 -18.97 -4.12 -10.28
CA GLU A 355 -17.82 -3.28 -9.92
C GLU A 355 -16.50 -4.04 -10.04
N THR A 356 -16.44 -5.29 -9.54
CA THR A 356 -15.27 -6.16 -9.68
C THR A 356 -14.93 -6.46 -11.15
N LYS A 357 -15.95 -6.75 -11.97
CA LYS A 357 -15.77 -6.99 -13.40
C LYS A 357 -15.26 -5.76 -14.12
N TRP A 358 -15.78 -4.57 -13.78
CA TRP A 358 -15.32 -3.32 -14.36
C TRP A 358 -13.83 -3.07 -14.06
N MET A 359 -13.40 -3.28 -12.81
CA MET A 359 -11.99 -3.14 -12.43
C MET A 359 -11.08 -4.10 -13.22
N LEU A 360 -11.47 -5.37 -13.30
CA LEU A 360 -10.72 -6.39 -14.06
C LEU A 360 -10.66 -6.08 -15.56
N LYS A 361 -11.78 -5.61 -16.15
CA LYS A 361 -11.81 -5.18 -17.56
C LYS A 361 -10.87 -3.99 -17.80
N GLY A 362 -10.87 -3.01 -16.89
CA GLY A 362 -9.93 -1.89 -16.94
C GLY A 362 -8.47 -2.33 -16.84
N ASP A 363 -8.14 -3.22 -15.89
CA ASP A 363 -6.78 -3.73 -15.74
C ASP A 363 -6.29 -4.54 -16.96
N LEU A 364 -7.14 -5.40 -17.54
CA LEU A 364 -6.82 -6.14 -18.76
C LEU A 364 -6.67 -5.20 -19.96
N PHE A 365 -7.57 -4.23 -20.11
CA PHE A 365 -7.47 -3.23 -21.18
C PHE A 365 -6.13 -2.50 -21.11
N ARG A 366 -5.73 -2.03 -19.91
CA ARG A 366 -4.43 -1.37 -19.70
C ARG A 366 -3.26 -2.27 -20.09
N LYS A 367 -3.27 -3.53 -19.66
CA LYS A 367 -2.22 -4.49 -20.03
C LYS A 367 -2.09 -4.64 -21.56
N ILE A 368 -3.21 -4.78 -22.27
CA ILE A 368 -3.20 -4.95 -23.73
C ILE A 368 -2.77 -3.65 -24.44
N ASP A 369 -3.18 -2.49 -23.91
CA ASP A 369 -2.79 -1.18 -24.42
C ASP A 369 -1.28 -0.93 -24.29
N ASP A 370 -0.70 -1.33 -23.15
CA ASP A 370 0.74 -1.22 -22.88
C ASP A 370 1.58 -2.28 -23.62
N ALA A 371 0.97 -3.41 -24.00
CA ALA A 371 1.60 -4.55 -24.69
C ALA A 371 0.76 -5.02 -25.90
N PRO A 372 0.68 -4.23 -26.99
CA PRO A 372 -0.21 -4.50 -28.12
C PRO A 372 0.11 -5.78 -28.88
N GLU A 373 1.32 -6.33 -28.75
CA GLU A 373 1.69 -7.65 -29.28
C GLU A 373 0.81 -8.80 -28.73
N LEU A 374 0.17 -8.61 -27.57
CA LEU A 374 -0.78 -9.56 -27.02
C LEU A 374 -2.03 -9.71 -27.89
N LEU A 375 -2.37 -8.72 -28.71
CA LEU A 375 -3.52 -8.79 -29.63
C LEU A 375 -3.31 -9.87 -30.71
N ASP A 376 -2.06 -10.13 -31.10
CA ASP A 376 -1.71 -11.16 -32.09
C ASP A 376 -1.78 -12.58 -31.50
N SER A 377 -1.76 -12.68 -30.17
CA SER A 377 -1.67 -13.96 -29.47
C SER A 377 -3.01 -14.70 -29.38
N LEU A 378 -4.14 -13.97 -29.23
CA LEU A 378 -5.48 -14.54 -29.11
C LEU A 378 -6.53 -13.62 -29.77
N PRO A 379 -7.33 -14.12 -30.74
CA PRO A 379 -8.42 -13.34 -31.35
C PRO A 379 -9.41 -12.75 -30.34
N LEU A 380 -9.67 -13.47 -29.25
CA LEU A 380 -10.58 -13.02 -28.18
C LEU A 380 -10.10 -11.73 -27.51
N LEU A 381 -8.79 -11.54 -27.35
CA LEU A 381 -8.23 -10.30 -26.78
C LEU A 381 -8.32 -9.16 -27.78
N SER A 382 -8.16 -9.45 -29.07
CA SER A 382 -8.35 -8.47 -30.14
C SER A 382 -9.79 -7.96 -30.21
N ASP A 383 -10.77 -8.86 -30.15
CA ASP A 383 -12.19 -8.52 -30.11
C ASP A 383 -12.53 -7.72 -28.84
N PHE A 384 -12.06 -8.17 -27.67
CA PHE A 384 -12.24 -7.47 -26.40
C PHE A 384 -11.69 -6.04 -26.42
N TYR A 385 -10.45 -5.85 -26.89
CA TYR A 385 -9.82 -4.54 -26.96
C TYR A 385 -10.58 -3.61 -27.92
N ALA A 386 -11.01 -4.13 -29.08
CA ALA A 386 -11.79 -3.38 -30.06
C ALA A 386 -13.18 -2.99 -29.52
N ASP A 387 -13.85 -3.87 -28.78
CA ASP A 387 -15.17 -3.62 -28.19
C ASP A 387 -15.14 -2.54 -27.11
N LEU A 388 -14.03 -2.43 -26.36
CA LEU A 388 -13.85 -1.38 -25.36
C LEU A 388 -13.42 -0.03 -25.95
N GLN A 389 -13.05 0.04 -27.23
CA GLN A 389 -12.70 1.33 -27.86
C GLN A 389 -13.88 2.30 -27.81
N GLY A 390 -13.63 3.53 -27.35
CA GLY A 390 -14.67 4.55 -27.19
C GLY A 390 -15.60 4.35 -25.98
N SER A 391 -15.35 3.35 -25.13
CA SER A 391 -16.01 3.20 -23.82
C SER A 391 -15.45 4.15 -22.75
N PRO A 392 -16.14 4.34 -21.61
CA PRO A 392 -15.56 5.02 -20.46
C PRO A 392 -14.25 4.42 -19.98
N THR A 393 -14.11 3.08 -19.97
CA THR A 393 -12.87 2.38 -19.58
C THR A 393 -11.67 2.80 -20.42
N ALA A 394 -11.81 2.80 -21.76
CA ALA A 394 -10.75 3.24 -22.65
C ALA A 394 -10.44 4.74 -22.46
N SER A 395 -11.47 5.56 -22.26
CA SER A 395 -11.31 7.00 -22.03
C SER A 395 -10.54 7.29 -20.74
N PHE A 396 -10.82 6.56 -19.64
CA PHE A 396 -10.10 6.72 -18.38
C PHE A 396 -8.64 6.28 -18.48
N LYS A 397 -8.32 5.20 -19.23
CA LYS A 397 -6.92 4.85 -19.51
C LYS A 397 -6.19 5.99 -20.22
N THR A 398 -6.78 6.56 -21.28
CA THR A 398 -6.17 7.72 -21.95
C THR A 398 -5.98 8.91 -20.99
N ILE A 399 -6.95 9.19 -20.12
CA ILE A 399 -6.84 10.25 -19.11
C ILE A 399 -5.72 9.97 -18.10
N ASP A 400 -5.54 8.72 -17.68
CA ASP A 400 -4.45 8.31 -16.79
C ASP A 400 -3.08 8.49 -17.46
N ASP A 401 -2.95 8.09 -18.72
CA ASP A 401 -1.71 8.28 -19.50
C ASP A 401 -1.40 9.76 -19.70
N ASP A 402 -2.41 10.57 -20.02
CA ASP A 402 -2.24 12.01 -20.19
C ASP A 402 -1.92 12.71 -18.85
N GLN A 403 -2.47 12.22 -17.72
CA GLN A 403 -2.11 12.70 -16.37
C GLN A 403 -0.65 12.42 -16.06
N LEU A 404 -0.13 11.24 -16.43
CA LEU A 404 1.29 10.92 -16.25
C LEU A 404 2.16 11.85 -17.12
N ALA A 405 1.74 12.11 -18.36
CA ALA A 405 2.42 13.01 -19.28
C ALA A 405 2.46 14.47 -18.81
N LEU A 406 1.65 14.87 -17.82
CA LEU A 406 1.80 16.17 -17.16
C LEU A 406 3.20 16.35 -16.59
N TYR A 407 3.84 15.26 -16.17
CA TYR A 407 5.15 15.27 -15.52
C TYR A 407 6.33 15.01 -16.46
N ASP A 408 6.07 14.95 -17.77
CA ASP A 408 7.12 14.87 -18.77
C ASP A 408 7.77 16.25 -19.00
N LEU A 409 9.04 16.38 -18.63
CA LEU A 409 9.83 17.54 -19.02
C LEU A 409 10.31 17.40 -20.46
N ASN A 410 10.27 18.51 -21.20
CA ASN A 410 10.99 18.58 -22.46
C ASN A 410 12.46 18.19 -22.25
N SER A 411 12.95 17.22 -23.02
CA SER A 411 14.30 16.66 -22.84
C SER A 411 15.41 17.71 -22.90
N THR A 412 15.22 18.80 -23.66
CA THR A 412 16.19 19.91 -23.72
C THR A 412 16.19 20.71 -22.41
N VAL A 413 15.02 20.95 -21.82
CA VAL A 413 14.88 21.66 -20.54
C VAL A 413 15.49 20.83 -19.41
N LEU A 414 15.19 19.53 -19.36
CA LEU A 414 15.75 18.62 -18.35
C LEU A 414 17.28 18.57 -18.40
N VAL A 415 17.87 18.39 -19.60
CA VAL A 415 19.33 18.38 -19.78
C VAL A 415 19.96 19.69 -19.28
N GLN A 416 19.32 20.83 -19.53
CA GLN A 416 19.83 22.12 -19.09
C GLN A 416 19.68 22.33 -17.58
N LEU A 417 18.57 21.89 -16.97
CA LEU A 417 18.39 21.93 -15.51
C LEU A 417 19.47 21.10 -14.80
N LEU A 418 19.77 19.89 -15.30
CA LEU A 418 20.84 19.04 -14.78
C LEU A 418 22.23 19.68 -14.94
N ALA A 419 22.49 20.29 -16.10
CA ALA A 419 23.76 21.00 -16.32
C ALA A 419 23.92 22.21 -15.39
N ASN A 420 22.84 22.96 -15.15
CA ASN A 420 22.83 24.09 -14.23
C ASN A 420 23.05 23.63 -12.79
N ARG A 421 22.41 22.53 -12.36
CA ARG A 421 22.62 21.93 -11.04
C ARG A 421 24.09 21.61 -10.79
N ALA A 422 24.75 20.90 -11.71
CA ALA A 422 26.17 20.56 -11.58
C ALA A 422 27.06 21.80 -11.45
N GLN A 423 26.75 22.87 -12.19
CA GLN A 423 27.49 24.14 -12.12
C GLN A 423 27.24 24.90 -10.81
N ILE A 424 26.01 24.85 -10.28
CA ILE A 424 25.68 25.43 -8.97
C ILE A 424 26.42 24.69 -7.86
N GLU A 425 26.41 23.36 -7.87
CA GLU A 425 27.13 22.52 -6.89
C GLU A 425 28.64 22.82 -6.89
N GLU A 426 29.25 22.91 -8.07
CA GLU A 426 30.66 23.29 -8.22
C GLU A 426 30.92 24.72 -7.68
N ALA A 427 30.06 25.67 -8.01
CA ALA A 427 30.20 27.05 -7.54
C ALA A 427 30.04 27.18 -6.01
N ILE A 428 29.14 26.40 -5.39
CA ILE A 428 28.98 26.35 -3.93
C ILE A 428 30.24 25.77 -3.27
N ALA A 429 30.81 24.70 -3.83
CA ALA A 429 32.06 24.13 -3.31
C ALA A 429 33.21 25.15 -3.35
N LEU A 430 33.32 25.92 -4.44
CA LEU A 430 34.31 26.98 -4.58
C LEU A 430 34.06 28.17 -3.63
N VAL A 431 32.80 28.48 -3.31
CA VAL A 431 32.46 29.47 -2.29
C VAL A 431 32.91 29.00 -0.91
N ASN A 432 32.66 27.74 -0.55
CA ASN A 432 33.07 27.18 0.74
C ASN A 432 34.60 27.16 0.89
N ASP A 433 35.32 26.70 -0.13
CA ASP A 433 36.78 26.72 -0.16
C ASP A 433 37.34 28.15 -0.04
N GLY A 434 36.76 29.11 -0.75
CA GLY A 434 37.15 30.52 -0.65
C GLY A 434 36.90 31.13 0.73
N LEU A 435 35.81 30.75 1.41
CA LEU A 435 35.51 31.17 2.78
C LEU A 435 36.49 30.58 3.80
N GLU A 436 36.89 29.31 3.63
CA GLU A 436 37.92 28.68 4.46
C GLU A 436 39.26 29.38 4.31
N HIS A 437 39.68 29.65 3.07
CA HIS A 437 40.92 30.39 2.79
C HIS A 437 40.93 31.79 3.41
N LEU A 438 39.79 32.51 3.43
CA LEU A 438 39.70 33.82 4.10
C LEU A 438 39.97 33.77 5.61
N GLY A 439 39.83 32.60 6.23
CA GLY A 439 40.19 32.33 7.63
C GLY A 439 41.70 32.33 7.90
N ASP A 440 42.55 32.25 6.86
CA ASP A 440 43.99 32.28 7.01
C ASP A 440 44.51 33.69 7.38
N SER A 441 45.04 33.81 8.59
CA SER A 441 45.63 35.04 9.14
C SER A 441 46.89 35.53 8.42
N THR A 442 47.50 34.70 7.56
CA THR A 442 48.75 35.01 6.85
C THR A 442 48.54 35.66 5.47
N LEU A 443 47.29 35.77 5.00
CA LEU A 443 46.96 36.35 3.70
C LEU A 443 47.41 37.81 3.54
N THR A 444 48.02 38.12 2.39
CA THR A 444 48.29 39.51 2.00
C THR A 444 47.00 40.24 1.59
N PRO A 445 46.94 41.59 1.66
CA PRO A 445 45.79 42.35 1.19
C PRO A 445 45.40 42.06 -0.27
N ALA A 446 46.38 41.82 -1.14
CA ALA A 446 46.14 41.49 -2.55
C ALA A 446 45.51 40.10 -2.72
N GLN A 447 46.00 39.09 -1.99
CA GLN A 447 45.41 37.74 -2.01
C GLN A 447 43.99 37.75 -1.46
N ARG A 448 43.76 38.44 -0.34
CA ARG A 448 42.42 38.60 0.24
C ARG A 448 41.45 39.26 -0.73
N GLN A 449 41.88 40.30 -1.45
CA GLN A 449 41.04 40.96 -2.45
C GLN A 449 40.73 40.05 -3.65
N ALA A 450 41.67 39.22 -4.08
CA ALA A 450 41.46 38.26 -5.16
C ALA A 450 40.43 37.18 -4.78
N ILE A 451 40.52 36.65 -3.55
CA ILE A 451 39.55 35.66 -3.04
C ILE A 451 38.15 36.29 -2.98
N LEU A 452 38.01 37.51 -2.44
CA LEU A 452 36.74 38.23 -2.39
C LEU A 452 36.14 38.48 -3.79
N ALA A 453 36.97 38.79 -4.78
CA ALA A 453 36.52 38.94 -6.16
C ALA A 453 36.02 37.61 -6.77
N GLY A 454 36.73 36.50 -6.51
CA GLY A 454 36.32 35.15 -6.91
C GLY A 454 34.97 34.75 -6.29
N LEU A 455 34.82 34.96 -4.98
CA LEU A 455 33.56 34.71 -4.26
C LEU A 455 32.38 35.49 -4.87
N ASN A 456 32.58 36.76 -5.24
CA ASN A 456 31.54 37.54 -5.91
C ASN A 456 31.19 36.97 -7.30
N GLY A 457 32.18 36.49 -8.05
CA GLY A 457 31.98 35.83 -9.34
C GLY A 457 31.16 34.54 -9.21
N TYR A 458 31.52 33.66 -8.27
CA TYR A 458 30.79 32.42 -8.02
C TYR A 458 29.35 32.68 -7.56
N ARG A 459 29.14 33.66 -6.66
CA ARG A 459 27.80 34.05 -6.20
C ARG A 459 26.93 34.62 -7.35
N GLN A 460 27.52 35.41 -8.24
CA GLN A 460 26.80 35.90 -9.42
C GLN A 460 26.44 34.76 -10.39
N ASN A 461 27.33 33.78 -10.56
CA ASN A 461 27.06 32.62 -11.41
C ASN A 461 25.87 31.80 -10.86
N ILE A 462 25.88 31.52 -9.55
CA ILE A 462 24.76 30.86 -8.87
C ILE A 462 23.46 31.62 -9.12
N GLN A 463 23.44 32.94 -8.90
CA GLN A 463 22.25 33.76 -9.13
C GLN A 463 21.72 33.65 -10.57
N ASN A 464 22.60 33.76 -11.57
CA ASN A 464 22.19 33.69 -12.97
C ASN A 464 21.60 32.31 -13.34
N LEU A 465 22.20 31.23 -12.83
CA LEU A 465 21.73 29.86 -13.08
C LEU A 465 20.40 29.60 -12.37
N THR A 466 20.23 30.09 -11.14
CA THR A 466 18.96 30.00 -10.40
C THR A 466 17.85 30.78 -11.10
N GLU A 467 18.11 32.01 -11.57
CA GLU A 467 17.12 32.81 -12.32
C GLU A 467 16.70 32.14 -13.63
N TRP A 468 17.64 31.47 -14.32
CA TRP A 468 17.32 30.67 -15.50
C TRP A 468 16.43 29.47 -15.14
N ASN A 469 16.79 28.72 -14.10
CA ASN A 469 16.01 27.56 -13.62
C ASN A 469 14.58 28.00 -13.26
N ASP A 470 14.42 29.12 -12.57
CA ASP A 470 13.12 29.68 -12.20
C ASP A 470 12.27 29.98 -13.44
N THR A 471 12.86 30.59 -14.47
CA THR A 471 12.15 30.91 -15.72
C THR A 471 11.76 29.64 -16.47
N ALA A 472 12.66 28.66 -16.57
CA ALA A 472 12.39 27.39 -17.25
C ALA A 472 11.28 26.60 -16.55
N LEU A 473 11.32 26.52 -15.23
CA LEU A 473 10.30 25.85 -14.42
C LEU A 473 8.96 26.57 -14.46
N GLN A 474 8.93 27.90 -14.60
CA GLN A 474 7.69 28.65 -14.78
C GLN A 474 7.00 28.28 -16.11
N VAL A 475 7.76 28.16 -17.21
CA VAL A 475 7.21 27.76 -18.51
C VAL A 475 6.66 26.33 -18.46
N VAL A 476 7.35 25.43 -17.75
CA VAL A 476 6.87 24.06 -17.51
C VAL A 476 5.58 24.09 -16.73
N ALA A 477 5.49 24.85 -15.63
CA ALA A 477 4.29 24.96 -14.82
C ALA A 477 3.09 25.52 -15.60
N ASP A 478 3.30 26.55 -16.44
CA ASP A 478 2.24 27.12 -17.29
C ASP A 478 1.75 26.10 -18.33
N SER A 479 2.68 25.35 -18.95
CA SER A 479 2.34 24.28 -19.90
C SER A 479 1.61 23.13 -19.22
N LYS A 480 2.04 22.73 -18.01
CA LYS A 480 1.39 21.72 -17.18
C LYS A 480 -0.04 22.12 -16.88
N ALA A 481 -0.26 23.38 -16.48
CA ALA A 481 -1.59 23.87 -16.16
C ALA A 481 -2.54 23.86 -17.38
N GLN A 482 -2.05 24.25 -18.56
CA GLN A 482 -2.82 24.19 -19.81
C GLN A 482 -3.13 22.75 -20.23
N ASN A 483 -2.16 21.84 -20.09
CA ASN A 483 -2.40 20.43 -20.38
C ASN A 483 -3.41 19.83 -19.39
N ALA A 484 -3.32 20.17 -18.11
CA ALA A 484 -4.29 19.75 -17.11
C ALA A 484 -5.71 20.26 -17.42
N ASP A 485 -5.88 21.49 -17.94
CA ASP A 485 -7.16 21.99 -18.44
C ASP A 485 -7.70 21.14 -19.61
N ASN A 486 -6.85 20.78 -20.58
CA ASN A 486 -7.25 19.94 -21.72
C ASN A 486 -7.69 18.53 -21.28
N ILE A 487 -6.97 17.93 -20.34
CA ILE A 487 -7.32 16.61 -19.80
C ILE A 487 -8.59 16.70 -18.97
N GLN A 488 -8.78 17.80 -18.24
CA GLN A 488 -10.01 18.05 -17.47
C GLN A 488 -11.22 18.12 -18.41
N ASP A 489 -11.11 18.80 -19.56
CA ASP A 489 -12.15 18.85 -20.58
C ASP A 489 -12.44 17.45 -21.18
N ALA A 490 -11.40 16.63 -21.42
CA ALA A 490 -11.57 15.25 -21.87
C ALA A 490 -12.30 14.39 -20.81
N ASN A 491 -11.90 14.51 -19.55
CA ASN A 491 -12.54 13.85 -18.41
C ASN A 491 -14.01 14.26 -18.26
N ALA A 492 -14.32 15.55 -18.43
CA ALA A 492 -15.70 16.04 -18.41
C ALA A 492 -16.57 15.40 -19.51
N GLY A 493 -15.97 15.06 -20.66
CA GLY A 493 -16.61 14.38 -21.78
C GLY A 493 -16.93 12.89 -21.56
N VAL A 494 -16.35 12.24 -20.55
CA VAL A 494 -16.57 10.81 -20.29
C VAL A 494 -18.02 10.56 -19.84
N ALA A 495 -18.71 9.66 -20.53
CA ALA A 495 -20.07 9.26 -20.20
C ALA A 495 -20.10 8.17 -19.12
N ALA A 496 -19.82 8.56 -17.88
CA ALA A 496 -19.89 7.68 -16.70
C ALA A 496 -21.35 7.32 -16.36
N SER A 497 -21.58 6.05 -16.03
CA SER A 497 -22.90 5.48 -15.72
C SER A 497 -22.93 4.62 -14.47
N GLU A 498 -21.79 4.02 -14.11
CA GLU A 498 -21.62 3.24 -12.88
C GLU A 498 -20.94 4.08 -11.79
N LEU A 499 -21.19 3.75 -10.51
CA LEU A 499 -20.63 4.48 -9.37
C LEU A 499 -19.09 4.60 -9.44
N ILE A 500 -18.42 3.53 -9.84
CA ILE A 500 -16.96 3.51 -9.96
C ILE A 500 -16.45 4.46 -11.05
N GLU A 501 -17.20 4.60 -12.15
CA GLU A 501 -16.89 5.54 -13.23
C GLU A 501 -17.15 6.99 -12.80
N GLU A 502 -18.25 7.23 -12.08
CA GLU A 502 -18.56 8.55 -11.53
C GLU A 502 -17.49 9.00 -10.52
N ASN A 503 -17.07 8.09 -9.63
CA ASN A 503 -16.01 8.35 -8.67
C ASN A 503 -14.68 8.68 -9.38
N GLU A 504 -14.27 7.87 -10.36
CA GLU A 504 -13.03 8.09 -11.12
C GLU A 504 -13.06 9.46 -11.82
N LYS A 505 -14.19 9.79 -12.47
CA LYS A 505 -14.39 11.09 -13.13
C LYS A 505 -14.28 12.26 -12.15
N VAL A 506 -14.93 12.19 -11.00
CA VAL A 506 -14.91 13.28 -10.00
C VAL A 506 -13.52 13.45 -9.41
N VAL A 507 -12.86 12.35 -9.03
CA VAL A 507 -11.52 12.41 -8.42
C VAL A 507 -10.49 12.94 -9.42
N ASN A 508 -10.57 12.54 -10.69
CA ASN A 508 -9.73 13.07 -11.76
C ASN A 508 -9.97 14.55 -12.00
N ASP A 509 -11.22 15.01 -12.02
CA ASP A 509 -11.54 16.44 -12.15
C ASP A 509 -10.91 17.28 -11.03
N ILE A 510 -11.02 16.81 -9.79
CA ILE A 510 -10.46 17.51 -8.62
C ILE A 510 -8.93 17.51 -8.68
N TYR A 511 -8.31 16.37 -9.00
CA TYR A 511 -6.85 16.27 -9.16
C TYR A 511 -6.34 17.26 -10.22
N LEU A 512 -6.94 17.26 -11.41
CA LEU A 512 -6.58 18.12 -12.54
C LEU A 512 -6.88 19.61 -12.28
N ALA A 513 -7.82 19.91 -11.38
CA ALA A 513 -8.09 21.28 -10.92
C ALA A 513 -7.15 21.75 -9.80
N THR A 514 -6.39 20.86 -9.15
CA THR A 514 -5.62 21.15 -7.94
C THR A 514 -4.16 20.69 -8.05
N VAL A 515 -3.84 19.49 -7.56
CA VAL A 515 -2.48 18.92 -7.50
C VAL A 515 -1.84 18.86 -8.88
N GLY A 516 -2.59 18.45 -9.91
CA GLY A 516 -2.12 18.43 -11.30
C GLY A 516 -1.76 19.81 -11.86
N LYS A 517 -2.17 20.90 -11.21
CA LYS A 517 -1.84 22.30 -11.53
C LYS A 517 -0.90 22.96 -10.52
N ASP A 518 -0.32 22.18 -9.61
CA ASP A 518 0.48 22.68 -8.49
C ASP A 518 -0.28 23.72 -7.62
N LEU A 519 -1.59 23.52 -7.45
CA LEU A 519 -2.45 24.33 -6.57
C LEU A 519 -2.75 23.57 -5.27
N ASN A 520 -2.64 24.28 -4.15
CA ASN A 520 -2.79 23.73 -2.80
C ASN A 520 -4.10 24.12 -2.09
N VAL A 521 -5.04 24.71 -2.83
CA VAL A 521 -6.33 25.15 -2.28
C VAL A 521 -7.45 24.35 -2.92
N PHE A 522 -8.17 23.60 -2.08
CA PHE A 522 -9.40 22.93 -2.45
C PHE A 522 -10.60 23.82 -2.11
N THR A 523 -11.56 23.91 -3.02
CA THR A 523 -12.85 24.52 -2.71
C THR A 523 -13.63 23.66 -1.71
N ALA A 524 -14.58 24.26 -0.99
CA ALA A 524 -15.43 23.53 -0.06
C ALA A 524 -16.23 22.41 -0.76
N THR A 525 -16.65 22.62 -2.01
CA THR A 525 -17.32 21.59 -2.81
C THR A 525 -16.37 20.43 -3.09
N GLN A 526 -15.17 20.70 -3.60
CA GLN A 526 -14.16 19.66 -3.86
C GLN A 526 -13.80 18.88 -2.60
N ALA A 527 -13.64 19.55 -1.45
CA ALA A 527 -13.37 18.89 -0.18
C ALA A 527 -14.52 17.95 0.25
N ASN A 528 -15.78 18.37 0.07
CA ASN A 528 -16.94 17.55 0.37
C ASN A 528 -17.07 16.36 -0.58
N ASP A 529 -16.82 16.56 -1.88
CA ASP A 529 -16.87 15.50 -2.89
C ASP A 529 -15.77 14.46 -2.64
N LEU A 530 -14.54 14.90 -2.37
CA LEU A 530 -13.44 14.01 -1.95
C LEU A 530 -13.81 13.22 -0.69
N PHE A 531 -14.35 13.87 0.34
CA PHE A 531 -14.77 13.18 1.55
C PHE A 531 -15.86 12.15 1.28
N ALA A 532 -16.86 12.49 0.46
CA ALA A 532 -17.96 11.60 0.12
C ALA A 532 -17.48 10.34 -0.61
N ILE A 533 -16.45 10.47 -1.47
CA ILE A 533 -15.84 9.33 -2.19
C ILE A 533 -14.88 8.55 -1.27
N ALA A 534 -14.00 9.24 -0.55
CA ALA A 534 -13.04 8.64 0.37
C ALA A 534 -13.71 7.83 1.49
N ASN A 535 -14.91 8.24 1.91
CA ASN A 535 -15.75 7.57 2.91
C ASN A 535 -16.72 6.53 2.29
N GLN A 536 -16.42 6.00 1.10
CA GLN A 536 -17.08 4.81 0.56
C GLN A 536 -16.28 3.54 0.90
N CYS A 537 -16.95 2.38 0.81
CA CYS A 537 -16.24 1.10 0.79
C CYS A 537 -15.44 0.99 -0.51
N PRO A 538 -14.10 0.75 -0.46
CA PRO A 538 -13.28 0.62 -1.67
C PRO A 538 -13.76 -0.46 -2.63
N MET A 539 -14.30 -1.58 -2.12
CA MET A 539 -14.84 -2.67 -2.94
C MET A 539 -16.11 -2.30 -3.72
N ARG A 540 -16.73 -1.15 -3.44
CA ARG A 540 -17.89 -0.60 -4.18
C ARG A 540 -17.51 0.64 -4.97
N GLY A 541 -16.72 1.52 -4.37
CA GLY A 541 -16.31 2.78 -4.97
C GLY A 541 -15.11 2.68 -5.91
N GLY A 542 -14.40 1.55 -5.93
CA GLY A 542 -13.22 1.30 -6.74
C GLY A 542 -11.94 1.94 -6.23
N ASN A 543 -10.87 1.83 -7.04
CA ASN A 543 -9.56 2.41 -6.70
C ASN A 543 -9.58 3.95 -6.55
N ALA A 544 -10.55 4.63 -7.18
CA ALA A 544 -10.80 6.05 -6.99
C ALA A 544 -10.97 6.44 -5.50
N VAL A 545 -11.44 5.52 -4.64
CA VAL A 545 -11.56 5.74 -3.20
C VAL A 545 -10.19 5.99 -2.55
N PHE A 546 -9.15 5.25 -2.94
CA PHE A 546 -7.80 5.43 -2.38
C PHE A 546 -7.16 6.75 -2.87
N LYS A 547 -7.37 7.11 -4.15
CA LYS A 547 -6.94 8.41 -4.69
C LYS A 547 -7.67 9.57 -3.99
N ALA A 548 -8.98 9.44 -3.74
CA ALA A 548 -9.75 10.42 -2.97
C ALA A 548 -9.23 10.59 -1.54
N ARG A 549 -8.85 9.48 -0.86
CA ARG A 549 -8.25 9.52 0.48
C ARG A 549 -6.92 10.25 0.49
N SER A 550 -6.04 9.93 -0.46
CA SER A 550 -4.75 10.61 -0.63
C SER A 550 -4.91 12.12 -0.79
N LEU A 551 -5.82 12.56 -1.68
CA LEU A 551 -6.14 13.98 -1.86
C LEU A 551 -6.80 14.61 -0.64
N TYR A 552 -7.71 13.90 0.03
CA TYR A 552 -8.39 14.41 1.22
C TYR A 552 -7.42 14.60 2.40
N TRP A 553 -6.38 13.77 2.53
CA TRP A 553 -5.35 13.97 3.55
C TRP A 553 -4.49 15.22 3.34
N LEU A 554 -4.47 15.81 2.13
CA LEU A 554 -3.91 17.16 1.93
C LEU A 554 -4.78 18.27 2.55
N ILE A 555 -6.05 17.96 2.88
CA ILE A 555 -7.01 18.88 3.52
C ILE A 555 -7.10 18.59 5.03
N ASN A 556 -7.20 17.32 5.40
CA ASN A 556 -7.31 16.86 6.78
C ASN A 556 -6.67 15.48 6.93
N ASP A 557 -5.42 15.47 7.41
CA ASP A 557 -4.61 14.27 7.60
C ASP A 557 -4.86 13.52 8.91
N ASP A 558 -5.65 14.10 9.82
CA ASP A 558 -6.03 13.44 11.07
C ASP A 558 -7.19 12.43 10.88
N TYR A 559 -7.93 12.51 9.77
CA TYR A 559 -9.12 11.67 9.54
C TYR A 559 -8.76 10.25 9.06
N ASP A 560 -9.35 9.25 9.72
CA ASP A 560 -9.18 7.83 9.41
C ASP A 560 -10.41 7.25 8.72
N PHE A 561 -10.19 6.41 7.71
CA PHE A 561 -11.25 5.71 6.98
C PHE A 561 -11.24 4.24 7.36
N ASP A 562 -12.22 3.82 8.17
CA ASP A 562 -12.33 2.45 8.66
C ASP A 562 -13.01 1.56 7.62
N ASP A 563 -12.22 0.94 6.73
CA ASP A 563 -12.72 0.07 5.67
C ASP A 563 -13.63 -1.07 6.16
N PRO A 564 -13.30 -1.82 7.22
CA PRO A 564 -14.23 -2.77 7.82
C PRO A 564 -15.61 -2.16 8.13
N LEU A 565 -15.64 -0.96 8.74
CA LEU A 565 -16.90 -0.27 9.06
C LEU A 565 -17.62 0.27 7.82
N LEU A 566 -16.89 0.78 6.84
CA LEU A 566 -17.45 1.34 5.61
C LEU A 566 -18.01 0.25 4.69
N CYS A 567 -17.41 -0.93 4.69
CA CYS A 567 -17.82 -2.07 3.87
C CYS A 567 -18.92 -2.93 4.52
N GLN A 568 -19.01 -2.96 5.86
CA GLN A 568 -19.99 -3.76 6.59
C GLN A 568 -21.47 -3.55 6.17
N PRO A 569 -21.97 -2.31 5.95
CA PRO A 569 -23.35 -2.07 5.53
C PRO A 569 -23.70 -2.71 4.18
N HIS A 570 -22.69 -2.97 3.34
CA HIS A 570 -22.84 -3.61 2.04
C HIS A 570 -22.71 -5.14 2.11
N GLY A 571 -22.58 -5.70 3.31
CA GLY A 571 -22.36 -7.13 3.52
C GLY A 571 -20.94 -7.60 3.18
N ILE A 572 -20.03 -6.66 2.87
CA ILE A 572 -18.65 -6.96 2.51
C ILE A 572 -17.83 -7.02 3.81
N ILE A 573 -17.31 -8.20 4.12
CA ILE A 573 -16.50 -8.42 5.32
C ILE A 573 -15.03 -8.40 4.92
N VAL A 574 -14.42 -7.22 5.02
CA VAL A 574 -12.97 -7.09 5.02
C VAL A 574 -12.46 -7.49 6.41
N LYS A 575 -11.31 -8.17 6.49
CA LYS A 575 -10.77 -8.60 7.79
C LYS A 575 -10.59 -7.39 8.73
N ASP A 576 -11.20 -7.52 9.89
CA ASP A 576 -11.28 -6.46 10.88
C ASP A 576 -9.95 -6.31 11.64
N MET A 577 -9.61 -5.05 11.88
CA MET A 577 -8.50 -4.60 12.72
C MET A 577 -8.87 -4.63 14.20
N ALA A 578 -10.12 -4.91 14.58
CA ALA A 578 -10.51 -5.07 15.97
C ALA A 578 -9.80 -6.28 16.62
N VAL A 579 -9.45 -6.12 17.91
CA VAL A 579 -9.01 -7.23 18.74
C VAL A 579 -10.13 -8.25 18.78
N GLN A 580 -9.86 -9.44 18.26
CA GLN A 580 -10.81 -10.52 18.30
C GLN A 580 -11.05 -10.89 19.77
N PRO A 581 -12.30 -11.05 20.20
CA PRO A 581 -12.57 -11.61 21.52
C PRO A 581 -11.87 -12.96 21.61
N VAL A 582 -11.18 -13.20 22.71
CA VAL A 582 -10.26 -14.34 22.95
C VAL A 582 -10.93 -15.70 22.72
N ASN A 583 -12.26 -15.75 22.63
CA ASN A 583 -13.07 -16.91 22.31
C ASN A 583 -13.82 -16.71 21.00
N GLY A 584 -13.19 -17.06 19.87
CA GLY A 584 -13.89 -17.14 18.58
C GLY A 584 -15.00 -18.20 18.64
N MET A 585 -16.16 -17.87 18.07
CA MET A 585 -17.32 -18.75 18.03
C MET A 585 -18.05 -18.65 16.71
N THR A 586 -18.46 -19.79 16.16
CA THR A 586 -19.19 -19.87 14.89
C THR A 586 -20.37 -20.81 15.03
N VAL A 587 -21.37 -20.63 14.18
CA VAL A 587 -22.54 -21.52 14.08
C VAL A 587 -22.55 -22.16 12.69
N VAL A 588 -22.68 -23.49 12.62
CA VAL A 588 -22.59 -24.26 11.36
C VAL A 588 -23.70 -25.33 11.32
N PRO A 589 -24.49 -25.44 10.24
CA PRO A 589 -24.49 -24.57 9.06
C PRO A 589 -25.08 -23.18 9.37
N ASN A 590 -24.64 -22.17 8.62
CA ASN A 590 -25.24 -20.84 8.62
C ASN A 590 -25.17 -20.26 7.19
N PRO A 591 -26.28 -20.18 6.45
CA PRO A 591 -27.66 -20.35 6.91
C PRO A 591 -28.04 -21.76 7.39
N ALA A 592 -28.85 -21.85 8.45
CA ALA A 592 -29.36 -23.08 9.04
C ALA A 592 -30.78 -23.39 8.57
N SER A 593 -31.15 -24.68 8.51
CA SER A 593 -32.53 -25.10 8.23
C SER A 593 -33.21 -25.64 9.50
N ASP A 594 -32.87 -26.86 9.91
CA ASP A 594 -33.51 -27.56 11.06
C ASP A 594 -32.62 -27.72 12.30
N GLU A 595 -31.30 -27.68 12.11
CA GLU A 595 -30.29 -27.85 13.15
C GLU A 595 -29.07 -26.99 12.86
N VAL A 596 -28.43 -26.52 13.93
CA VAL A 596 -27.16 -25.80 13.87
C VAL A 596 -26.27 -26.22 15.02
N THR A 597 -24.96 -26.17 14.79
CA THR A 597 -23.92 -26.46 15.77
C THR A 597 -23.14 -25.20 16.08
N LEU A 598 -23.17 -24.74 17.32
CA LEU A 598 -22.25 -23.73 17.83
C LEU A 598 -20.89 -24.38 18.10
N ILE A 599 -19.84 -23.80 17.55
CA ILE A 599 -18.44 -24.21 17.68
C ILE A 599 -17.68 -23.08 18.39
N LEU A 600 -17.03 -23.41 19.50
CA LEU A 600 -16.10 -22.54 20.22
C LEU A 600 -14.67 -22.92 19.85
N ASN A 601 -13.82 -21.92 19.61
CA ASN A 601 -12.40 -22.13 19.29
C ASN A 601 -11.59 -22.62 20.49
N ARG A 602 -12.12 -22.49 21.71
CA ARG A 602 -11.55 -23.01 22.95
C ARG A 602 -12.67 -23.53 23.87
N PRO A 603 -12.44 -24.61 24.63
CA PRO A 603 -13.42 -25.07 25.62
C PRO A 603 -13.69 -24.03 26.70
N LEU A 604 -14.91 -24.01 27.24
CA LEU A 604 -15.23 -23.17 28.38
C LEU A 604 -14.58 -23.70 29.66
N VAL A 605 -13.98 -22.79 30.43
CA VAL A 605 -13.41 -23.07 31.76
C VAL A 605 -14.46 -23.08 32.88
N GLU A 606 -15.63 -22.45 32.63
CA GLU A 606 -16.78 -22.41 33.54
C GLU A 606 -18.08 -22.51 32.71
N LEU A 607 -19.20 -22.89 33.34
CA LEU A 607 -20.50 -23.01 32.65
C LEU A 607 -20.89 -21.69 31.97
N GLY A 608 -21.34 -21.79 30.71
CA GLY A 608 -21.84 -20.66 29.95
C GLY A 608 -23.33 -20.78 29.64
N VAL A 609 -23.88 -19.73 29.03
CA VAL A 609 -25.23 -19.69 28.50
C VAL A 609 -25.16 -19.19 27.05
N PHE A 610 -25.73 -19.95 26.13
CA PHE A 610 -25.97 -19.55 24.76
C PHE A 610 -27.37 -18.96 24.64
N GLU A 611 -27.49 -17.76 24.10
CA GLU A 611 -28.74 -17.01 23.97
C GLU A 611 -28.93 -16.54 22.54
N VAL A 612 -30.14 -16.64 22.01
CA VAL A 612 -30.51 -16.17 20.67
C VAL A 612 -31.60 -15.12 20.79
N TYR A 613 -31.46 -14.06 20.02
CA TYR A 613 -32.30 -12.87 19.99
C TYR A 613 -32.83 -12.63 18.58
N ASP A 614 -34.08 -12.20 18.48
CA ASP A 614 -34.64 -11.72 17.21
C ASP A 614 -34.10 -10.34 16.80
N ALA A 615 -34.54 -9.83 15.65
CA ALA A 615 -34.10 -8.55 15.10
C ALA A 615 -34.47 -7.32 15.96
N ILE A 616 -35.39 -7.46 16.91
CA ILE A 616 -35.78 -6.38 17.85
C ILE A 616 -35.15 -6.56 19.24
N GLY A 617 -34.27 -7.56 19.41
CA GLY A 617 -33.54 -7.80 20.64
C GLY A 617 -34.30 -8.61 21.69
N ALA A 618 -35.42 -9.25 21.34
CA ALA A 618 -36.13 -10.14 22.24
C ALA A 618 -35.48 -11.54 22.23
N GLN A 619 -35.23 -12.11 23.41
CA GLN A 619 -34.65 -13.44 23.54
C GLN A 619 -35.66 -14.52 23.09
N VAL A 620 -35.30 -15.28 22.07
CA VAL A 620 -36.13 -16.33 21.47
C VAL A 620 -35.66 -17.74 21.81
N MET A 621 -34.41 -17.90 22.24
CA MET A 621 -33.86 -19.20 22.65
C MET A 621 -32.76 -19.03 23.70
N GLN A 622 -32.63 -20.04 24.56
CA GLN A 622 -31.54 -20.12 25.54
C GLN A 622 -31.15 -21.58 25.77
N GLN A 623 -29.85 -21.83 25.88
CA GLN A 623 -29.30 -23.14 26.16
C GLN A 623 -28.08 -23.06 27.08
N ILE A 624 -27.97 -24.01 28.00
CA ILE A 624 -26.81 -24.10 28.90
C ILE A 624 -25.63 -24.66 28.10
N MET A 625 -24.48 -23.98 28.20
CA MET A 625 -23.21 -24.42 27.63
C MET A 625 -22.41 -25.19 28.68
N PRO A 626 -22.25 -26.51 28.53
CA PRO A 626 -21.42 -27.31 29.43
C PRO A 626 -19.94 -26.94 29.32
N MET A 627 -19.20 -27.15 30.41
CA MET A 627 -17.74 -27.02 30.44
C MET A 627 -17.09 -28.04 29.49
N GLU A 628 -15.87 -27.75 29.04
CA GLU A 628 -15.00 -28.67 28.28
C GLU A 628 -15.52 -29.10 26.89
N LEU A 629 -16.72 -28.68 26.49
CA LEU A 629 -17.30 -29.01 25.19
C LEU A 629 -17.17 -27.81 24.24
N PRO A 630 -16.31 -27.91 23.20
CA PRO A 630 -16.16 -26.85 22.21
C PRO A 630 -17.28 -26.86 21.16
N ARG A 631 -18.24 -27.78 21.24
CA ARG A 631 -19.32 -27.93 20.26
C ARG A 631 -20.64 -28.28 20.93
N ILE A 632 -21.72 -27.62 20.53
CA ILE A 632 -23.08 -27.96 20.94
C ILE A 632 -24.02 -27.86 19.74
N SER A 633 -24.85 -28.87 19.53
CA SER A 633 -25.89 -28.85 18.50
C SER A 633 -27.25 -28.53 19.11
N PHE A 634 -28.06 -27.79 18.37
CA PHE A 634 -29.40 -27.40 18.78
C PHE A 634 -30.34 -27.26 17.59
N SER A 635 -31.61 -27.57 17.81
CA SER A 635 -32.62 -27.49 16.77
C SER A 635 -33.08 -26.05 16.56
N THR A 636 -33.16 -25.64 15.30
CA THR A 636 -33.74 -24.37 14.86
C THR A 636 -35.21 -24.50 14.46
N ALA A 637 -35.82 -25.69 14.62
CA ALA A 637 -37.19 -25.98 14.19
C ALA A 637 -38.26 -25.02 14.76
N ALA A 638 -38.05 -24.53 15.98
CA ALA A 638 -38.96 -23.59 16.66
C ALA A 638 -38.78 -22.12 16.26
N LEU A 639 -37.71 -21.79 15.54
CA LEU A 639 -37.41 -20.43 15.08
C LEU A 639 -37.96 -20.23 13.65
N ALA A 640 -38.48 -19.05 13.34
CA ALA A 640 -38.97 -18.71 12.01
C ALA A 640 -37.80 -18.42 11.05
N PRO A 641 -37.96 -18.54 9.73
CA PRO A 641 -36.95 -18.07 8.78
C PRO A 641 -36.71 -16.57 8.93
N ALA A 642 -35.54 -16.19 9.42
CA ALA A 642 -35.13 -14.81 9.70
C ALA A 642 -33.63 -14.75 10.03
N ILE A 643 -33.12 -13.53 10.22
CA ILE A 643 -31.81 -13.27 10.80
C ILE A 643 -31.98 -13.08 12.31
N TYR A 644 -31.15 -13.80 13.07
CA TYR A 644 -31.06 -13.73 14.52
C TYR A 644 -29.66 -13.30 14.95
N HIS A 645 -29.59 -12.70 16.13
CA HIS A 645 -28.33 -12.44 16.83
C HIS A 645 -28.16 -13.46 17.95
N TYR A 646 -26.95 -13.96 18.17
CA TYR A 646 -26.68 -14.81 19.32
C TYR A 646 -25.52 -14.28 20.15
N GLN A 647 -25.50 -14.65 21.42
CA GLN A 647 -24.36 -14.44 22.30
C GLN A 647 -24.11 -15.65 23.19
N VAL A 648 -22.86 -15.87 23.56
CA VAL A 648 -22.49 -16.78 24.66
C VAL A 648 -22.04 -15.94 25.83
N ARG A 649 -22.60 -16.18 27.01
CA ARG A 649 -22.28 -15.48 28.25
C ARG A 649 -21.67 -16.46 29.26
N GLY A 650 -20.53 -16.10 29.82
CA GLY A 650 -19.94 -16.75 30.99
C GLY A 650 -20.19 -15.92 32.25
N PRO A 651 -19.81 -16.45 33.42
CA PRO A 651 -19.94 -15.74 34.70
C PRO A 651 -19.14 -14.42 34.77
N SER A 652 -18.08 -14.28 33.98
CA SER A 652 -17.26 -13.06 33.88
C SER A 652 -17.71 -12.06 32.80
N GLY A 653 -18.76 -12.38 32.03
CA GLY A 653 -19.27 -11.49 30.98
C GLY A 653 -19.57 -12.21 29.66
N ILE A 654 -19.73 -11.42 28.59
CA ILE A 654 -19.97 -11.94 27.24
C ILE A 654 -18.68 -12.57 26.72
N ILE A 655 -18.77 -13.83 26.30
CA ILE A 655 -17.66 -14.63 25.75
C ILE A 655 -17.52 -14.36 24.25
N GLY A 656 -18.63 -14.12 23.56
CA GLY A 656 -18.66 -13.74 22.15
C GLY A 656 -20.09 -13.58 21.65
N VAL A 657 -20.22 -13.03 20.44
CA VAL A 657 -21.48 -12.71 19.76
C VAL A 657 -21.41 -13.12 18.29
N GLY A 658 -22.55 -13.33 17.64
CA GLY A 658 -22.59 -13.60 16.20
C GLY A 658 -23.99 -13.51 15.61
N LYS A 659 -24.11 -13.89 14.34
CA LYS A 659 -25.37 -13.88 13.58
C LYS A 659 -25.73 -15.31 13.17
N LEU A 660 -27.01 -15.66 13.28
CA LEU A 660 -27.59 -16.93 12.82
C LEU A 660 -28.69 -16.61 11.81
N THR A 661 -28.53 -17.07 10.57
CA THR A 661 -29.55 -16.95 9.53
C THR A 661 -30.28 -18.27 9.41
N ILE A 662 -31.61 -18.26 9.42
CA ILE A 662 -32.43 -19.45 9.21
C ILE A 662 -33.15 -19.32 7.87
N VAL A 663 -32.96 -20.31 6.99
CA VAL A 663 -33.60 -20.43 5.68
C VAL A 663 -34.33 -21.77 5.61
N ARG A 664 -35.58 -21.77 5.16
CA ARG A 664 -36.39 -22.97 4.96
C ARG A 664 -37.04 -22.98 3.60
#